data_AF-A0A939CHM7-F1
#
_entry.id   AF-A0A939CHM7-F1
#
_cell.length_a   1.000
_cell.length_b   1.000
_cell.length_c   1.000
_cell.angle_alpha   90.00
_cell.angle_beta   90.00
_cell.angle_gamma   90.00
#
_symmetry.space_group_name_H-M   'P 1'
#
loop_
_entity.id
_entity.type
_entity.pdbx_description
1 polymer ?
#
loop_
_entity_poly.entity_id
_entity_poly.type
_entity_poly.pdbx_seq_one_letter_code
_entity_poly.pdbx_strand_id
1 'polypeptide(L)'
;MITDVCNWQNQAEQYFIQEKYSQAAELYEQAIAIEPNTISYYWHLGLLLLLQGQEVEAQMTWMLPITEADEEQLPIWINELFQFLQIEAERREILAEYSIAWLIRQHIREINPGDINNLLQILILSLKLEKFEEVDNLNDWGLIESLNAKENIEINIKLLIQCLKEFLNTLPLHPINLNLIEASLPYFSNTHQCFSLLLPAAIQIGHTLRQPVLAASLLELHLRLEPNNVEILRHLATFYQDARNYSQGIETARLCYSLSESLADKIFALHLLLRGLMTAGGYWQEICKTCQELETVFQQFIKAERIPLEEGRILRLLTPSFAIPHIKDAPANFRAIHNQVAEIFNFYIKAFGQSEGKNYCHKNSSNRYLSYPTKKLKIGYVSYALRNHSVGWLARWLFQHHDRDKFDIHTYFVNYQLVNDYLQEWYLNQAEKPRQLGMNGLEIADQIYQDEIDILVDLDSITLDITSEVMALKPAPIQVTWLGWDASGIPAIDYFIADPYVLPNDAQDYYTEKIWRLPQTYIAVDGFEVGVPTLRRDDLDIPMDAVVYLSAQRGYKRHPETTKWQMQIIKQVPNSYFLIKGPAEEETIKRFFYQIAEEEGVDCSRLRFLPQVFSESVHRANLGIADIVLDTFPYNGATTTLETLWMGIPLVTRVGEQFAARNSYTMMINAGITEGIAWTDEEYIEWGVRLGKDEALRQQVALKLKASRQTAPLWNGKQFTREMEKAYEQMWQRYIDKK
;
A
#
# COMPACT_ATOMS: atom_id res chain seq x y z
N MET A 1 -56.99 41.73 -43.74
CA MET A 1 -55.56 41.44 -43.57
C MET A 1 -55.32 41.07 -42.11
N ILE A 2 -55.86 39.93 -41.72
CA ILE A 2 -55.68 39.27 -40.43
C ILE A 2 -55.52 37.79 -40.79
N THR A 3 -54.66 37.10 -40.05
CA THR A 3 -54.38 35.65 -40.04
C THR A 3 -53.50 35.08 -41.16
N ASP A 4 -52.18 35.19 -40.98
CA ASP A 4 -51.28 34.03 -41.10
C ASP A 4 -50.07 34.15 -40.14
N VAL A 5 -50.32 34.65 -38.92
CA VAL A 5 -49.36 34.60 -37.79
C VAL A 5 -49.37 33.17 -37.22
N CYS A 6 -49.24 32.19 -38.11
CA CYS A 6 -49.25 30.77 -37.79
C CYS A 6 -47.85 30.40 -37.29
N ASN A 7 -47.64 30.74 -36.03
CA ASN A 7 -46.76 30.04 -35.10
C ASN A 7 -45.25 30.04 -35.44
N TRP A 8 -44.65 31.23 -35.49
CA TRP A 8 -43.19 31.41 -35.54
C TRP A 8 -42.49 30.64 -34.43
N GLN A 9 -43.08 30.56 -33.23
CA GLN A 9 -42.56 29.75 -32.13
C GLN A 9 -42.49 28.27 -32.52
N ASN A 10 -43.57 27.66 -33.02
CA ASN A 10 -43.52 26.26 -33.45
C ASN A 10 -42.56 26.02 -34.63
N GLN A 11 -42.43 26.97 -35.56
CA GLN A 11 -41.52 26.83 -36.69
C GLN A 11 -40.05 26.99 -36.27
N ALA A 12 -39.76 27.95 -35.39
CA ALA A 12 -38.44 28.13 -34.80
C ALA A 12 -38.06 26.96 -33.89
N GLU A 13 -39.01 26.42 -33.12
CA GLU A 13 -38.84 25.21 -32.31
C GLU A 13 -38.54 23.98 -33.19
N GLN A 14 -39.21 23.84 -34.34
CA GLN A 14 -38.88 22.78 -35.31
C GLN A 14 -37.46 22.93 -35.88
N TYR A 15 -37.01 24.14 -36.17
CA TYR A 15 -35.64 24.38 -36.60
C TYR A 15 -34.63 24.16 -35.47
N PHE A 16 -34.97 24.52 -34.24
CA PHE A 16 -34.17 24.25 -33.06
C PHE A 16 -33.95 22.74 -32.85
N ILE A 17 -35.03 21.94 -32.92
CA ILE A 17 -34.97 20.47 -32.84
C ILE A 17 -34.13 19.87 -33.98
N GLN A 18 -34.13 20.50 -35.16
CA GLN A 18 -33.32 20.07 -36.32
C GLN A 18 -31.89 20.64 -36.31
N GLU A 19 -31.45 21.28 -35.22
CA GLU A 19 -30.13 21.94 -35.08
C GLU A 19 -29.85 23.04 -36.13
N LYS A 20 -30.92 23.59 -36.72
CA LYS A 20 -30.88 24.67 -37.70
C LYS A 20 -30.91 26.03 -37.01
N TYR A 21 -29.89 26.29 -36.19
CA TYR A 21 -29.89 27.42 -35.26
C TYR A 21 -30.01 28.79 -35.93
N SER A 22 -29.34 29.01 -37.07
CA SER A 22 -29.42 30.30 -37.78
C SER A 22 -30.82 30.60 -38.31
N GLN A 23 -31.51 29.56 -38.82
CA GLN A 23 -32.87 29.70 -39.36
C GLN A 23 -33.91 29.90 -38.25
N ALA A 24 -33.66 29.30 -37.08
CA ALA A 24 -34.46 29.59 -35.89
C ALA A 24 -34.20 31.01 -35.35
N ALA A 25 -32.95 31.48 -35.37
CA ALA A 25 -32.57 32.82 -34.88
C ALA A 25 -33.22 33.93 -35.71
N GLU A 26 -33.18 33.84 -37.04
CA GLU A 26 -33.83 34.79 -37.95
C GLU A 26 -35.34 34.93 -37.67
N LEU A 27 -36.02 33.85 -37.29
CA LEU A 27 -37.44 33.87 -36.94
C LEU A 27 -37.69 34.61 -35.62
N TYR A 28 -36.83 34.44 -34.61
CA TYR A 28 -36.95 35.18 -33.36
C TYR A 28 -36.56 36.65 -33.49
N GLU A 29 -35.59 37.00 -34.35
CA GLU A 29 -35.29 38.40 -34.69
C GLU A 29 -36.50 39.10 -35.34
N GLN A 30 -37.17 38.42 -36.29
CA GLN A 30 -38.40 38.92 -36.90
C GLN A 30 -39.53 39.05 -35.87
N ALA A 31 -39.64 38.09 -34.95
CA ALA A 31 -40.63 38.11 -33.88
C ALA A 31 -40.43 39.31 -32.95
N ILE A 32 -39.18 39.58 -32.54
CA ILE A 32 -38.82 40.74 -31.71
C ILE A 32 -39.12 42.06 -32.42
N ALA A 33 -38.84 42.17 -33.72
CA ALA A 33 -39.12 43.40 -34.47
C ALA A 33 -40.63 43.74 -34.54
N ILE A 34 -41.50 42.74 -34.42
CA ILE A 34 -42.96 42.88 -34.54
C ILE A 34 -43.62 42.99 -33.15
N GLU A 35 -43.13 42.22 -32.18
CA GLU A 35 -43.62 42.16 -30.79
C GLU A 35 -42.45 42.36 -29.80
N PRO A 36 -41.87 43.58 -29.72
CA PRO A 36 -40.66 43.83 -28.94
C PRO A 36 -40.82 43.67 -27.43
N ASN A 37 -42.08 43.66 -26.93
CA ASN A 37 -42.40 43.52 -25.52
C ASN A 37 -42.51 42.05 -25.07
N THR A 38 -42.38 41.08 -25.98
CA THR A 38 -42.44 39.65 -25.65
C THR A 38 -41.07 39.12 -25.24
N ILE A 39 -40.78 39.12 -23.94
CA ILE A 39 -39.45 38.86 -23.38
C ILE A 39 -38.92 37.45 -23.72
N SER A 40 -39.79 36.45 -23.79
CA SER A 40 -39.38 35.07 -24.08
C SER A 40 -38.68 34.93 -25.44
N TYR A 41 -38.98 35.78 -26.43
CA TYR A 41 -38.27 35.77 -27.71
C TYR A 41 -36.79 36.10 -27.57
N TYR A 42 -36.43 37.00 -26.65
CA TYR A 42 -35.03 37.36 -26.39
C TYR A 42 -34.26 36.21 -25.72
N TRP A 43 -34.89 35.43 -24.83
CA TRP A 43 -34.26 34.25 -24.24
C TRP A 43 -33.93 33.19 -25.30
N HIS A 44 -34.90 32.88 -26.16
CA HIS A 44 -34.74 31.93 -27.25
C HIS A 44 -33.70 32.41 -28.28
N LEU A 45 -33.73 33.69 -28.68
CA LEU A 45 -32.74 34.25 -29.61
C LEU A 45 -31.33 34.20 -29.00
N GLY A 46 -31.16 34.63 -27.75
CA GLY A 46 -29.85 34.60 -27.10
C GLY A 46 -29.30 33.18 -26.97
N LEU A 47 -30.13 32.18 -26.65
CA LEU A 47 -29.69 30.77 -26.64
C LEU A 47 -29.26 30.30 -28.04
N LEU A 48 -30.00 30.66 -29.08
CA LEU A 48 -29.66 30.30 -30.46
C LEU A 48 -28.35 30.95 -30.92
N LEU A 49 -28.09 32.20 -30.52
CA LEU A 49 -26.84 32.90 -30.79
C LEU A 49 -25.68 32.21 -30.04
N LEU A 50 -25.89 31.83 -28.77
CA LEU A 50 -24.91 31.09 -27.98
C LEU A 50 -24.54 29.76 -28.67
N LEU A 51 -25.53 28.99 -29.11
CA LEU A 51 -25.34 27.71 -29.80
C LEU A 51 -24.65 27.87 -31.18
N GLN A 52 -24.62 29.08 -31.74
CA GLN A 52 -23.85 29.42 -32.94
C GLN A 52 -22.42 29.90 -32.64
N GLY A 53 -22.02 29.94 -31.36
CA GLY A 53 -20.72 30.45 -30.91
C GLY A 53 -20.65 31.98 -30.84
N GLN A 54 -21.80 32.67 -30.88
CA GLN A 54 -21.91 34.13 -30.79
C GLN A 54 -22.23 34.53 -29.34
N GLU A 55 -21.26 34.32 -28.45
CA GLU A 55 -21.43 34.46 -26.99
C GLU A 55 -21.72 35.90 -26.56
N VAL A 56 -21.01 36.87 -27.15
CA VAL A 56 -21.17 38.29 -26.82
C VAL A 56 -22.57 38.77 -27.26
N GLU A 57 -22.99 38.38 -28.46
CA GLU A 57 -24.31 38.70 -28.99
C GLU A 57 -25.43 38.04 -28.19
N ALA A 58 -25.24 36.80 -27.74
CA ALA A 58 -26.18 36.12 -26.85
C ALA A 58 -26.37 36.88 -25.53
N GLN A 59 -25.26 37.25 -24.88
CA GLN A 59 -25.29 37.99 -23.61
C GLN A 59 -25.96 39.36 -23.78
N MET A 60 -25.61 40.11 -24.84
CA MET A 60 -26.27 41.39 -25.14
C MET A 60 -27.77 41.23 -25.37
N THR A 61 -28.18 40.16 -26.08
CA THR A 61 -29.59 39.86 -26.36
C THR A 61 -30.37 39.58 -25.08
N TRP A 62 -29.80 38.84 -24.13
CA TRP A 62 -30.44 38.58 -22.84
C TRP A 62 -30.48 39.82 -21.94
N MET A 63 -29.43 40.64 -21.94
CA MET A 63 -29.34 41.82 -21.09
C MET A 63 -30.22 42.99 -21.56
N LEU A 64 -30.52 43.08 -22.87
CA LEU A 64 -31.34 44.16 -23.43
C LEU A 64 -32.68 44.35 -22.68
N PRO A 65 -33.57 43.34 -22.57
CA PRO A 65 -34.81 43.50 -21.81
C PRO A 65 -34.56 43.71 -20.30
N ILE A 66 -33.50 43.11 -19.73
CA ILE A 66 -33.16 43.25 -18.31
C ILE A 66 -32.78 44.69 -17.95
N THR A 67 -32.04 45.38 -18.83
CA THR A 67 -31.63 46.77 -18.60
C THR A 67 -32.78 47.78 -18.65
N GLU A 68 -33.89 47.42 -19.30
CA GLU A 68 -35.08 48.25 -19.43
C GLU A 68 -36.17 47.92 -18.38
N ALA A 69 -35.93 46.90 -17.55
CA ALA A 69 -36.87 46.44 -16.53
C ALA A 69 -37.01 47.43 -15.37
N ASP A 70 -38.24 47.60 -14.86
CA ASP A 70 -38.48 48.32 -13.61
C ASP A 70 -38.16 47.45 -12.37
N GLU A 71 -38.19 48.07 -11.17
CA GLU A 71 -37.85 47.39 -9.91
C GLU A 71 -38.75 46.18 -9.58
N GLU A 72 -39.98 46.12 -10.13
CA GLU A 72 -40.90 45.00 -9.90
C GLU A 72 -40.69 43.86 -10.93
N GLN A 73 -40.35 44.20 -12.18
CA GLN A 73 -40.15 43.25 -13.28
C GLN A 73 -38.77 42.58 -13.25
N LEU A 74 -37.74 43.31 -12.81
CA LEU A 74 -36.36 42.85 -12.85
C LEU A 74 -36.15 41.47 -12.19
N PRO A 75 -36.64 41.19 -10.96
CA PRO A 75 -36.47 39.87 -10.34
C PRO A 75 -37.22 38.76 -11.08
N ILE A 76 -38.36 39.09 -11.70
CA ILE A 76 -39.20 38.13 -12.43
C ILE A 76 -38.47 37.68 -13.69
N TRP A 77 -38.00 38.62 -14.51
CA TRP A 77 -37.35 38.31 -15.78
C TRP A 77 -35.99 37.64 -15.59
N ILE A 78 -35.23 38.01 -14.55
CA ILE A 78 -34.00 37.31 -14.18
C ILE A 78 -34.30 35.85 -13.83
N ASN A 79 -35.34 35.60 -13.03
CA ASN A 79 -35.73 34.24 -12.66
C ASN A 79 -36.25 33.44 -13.86
N GLU A 80 -37.01 34.06 -14.77
CA GLU A 80 -37.48 33.38 -15.98
C GLU A 80 -36.34 32.99 -16.92
N LEU A 81 -35.38 33.90 -17.17
CA LEU A 81 -34.17 33.60 -17.94
C LEU A 81 -33.36 32.49 -17.28
N PHE A 82 -33.19 32.55 -15.95
CA PHE A 82 -32.51 31.51 -15.19
C PHE A 82 -33.16 30.13 -15.39
N GLN A 83 -34.48 30.02 -15.21
CA GLN A 83 -35.20 28.75 -15.40
C GLN A 83 -35.13 28.25 -16.86
N PHE A 84 -35.18 29.16 -17.83
CA PHE A 84 -35.06 28.83 -19.24
C PHE A 84 -33.69 28.21 -19.56
N LEU A 85 -32.60 28.85 -19.13
CA LEU A 85 -31.24 28.35 -19.33
C LEU A 85 -30.99 27.06 -18.53
N GLN A 86 -31.55 26.94 -17.33
CA GLN A 86 -31.48 25.74 -16.50
C GLN A 86 -32.01 24.51 -17.25
N ILE A 87 -33.21 24.61 -17.83
CA ILE A 87 -33.86 23.52 -18.59
C ILE A 87 -32.99 23.09 -19.77
N GLU A 88 -32.46 24.05 -20.52
CA GLU A 88 -31.62 23.73 -21.67
C GLU A 88 -30.27 23.13 -21.24
N ALA A 89 -29.62 23.64 -20.20
CA ALA A 89 -28.40 23.06 -19.66
C ALA A 89 -28.62 21.59 -19.26
N GLU A 90 -29.69 21.29 -18.53
CA GLU A 90 -30.06 19.92 -18.15
C GLU A 90 -30.32 19.03 -19.37
N ARG A 91 -30.99 19.55 -20.40
CA ARG A 91 -31.20 18.81 -21.66
C ARG A 91 -29.87 18.47 -22.34
N ARG A 92 -28.94 19.41 -22.39
CA ARG A 92 -27.60 19.22 -22.98
C ARG A 92 -26.75 18.24 -22.16
N GLU A 93 -26.88 18.26 -20.83
CA GLU A 93 -26.27 17.26 -19.93
C GLU A 93 -26.79 15.84 -20.24
N ILE A 94 -28.10 15.67 -20.44
CA ILE A 94 -28.73 14.39 -20.82
C ILE A 94 -28.24 13.88 -22.18
N LEU A 95 -28.02 14.78 -23.13
CA LEU A 95 -27.47 14.46 -24.46
C LEU A 95 -25.96 14.24 -24.47
N ALA A 96 -25.29 14.35 -23.31
CA ALA A 96 -23.84 14.28 -23.16
C ALA A 96 -23.06 15.38 -23.93
N GLU A 97 -23.71 16.50 -24.22
CA GLU A 97 -23.12 17.67 -24.86
C GLU A 97 -22.48 18.59 -23.79
N TYR A 98 -21.51 18.05 -23.05
CA TYR A 98 -20.99 18.67 -21.84
C TYR A 98 -20.36 20.05 -22.06
N SER A 99 -19.71 20.29 -23.20
CA SER A 99 -19.11 21.61 -23.49
C SER A 99 -20.15 22.72 -23.63
N ILE A 100 -21.29 22.42 -24.25
CA ILE A 100 -22.40 23.36 -24.43
C ILE A 100 -23.13 23.55 -23.10
N ALA A 101 -23.43 22.46 -22.39
CA ALA A 101 -24.02 22.53 -21.06
C ALA A 101 -23.17 23.40 -20.11
N TRP A 102 -21.85 23.19 -20.12
CA TRP A 102 -20.90 23.95 -19.32
C TRP A 102 -20.96 25.45 -19.65
N LEU A 103 -21.00 25.81 -20.94
CA LEU A 103 -21.08 27.21 -21.36
C LEU A 103 -22.38 27.88 -20.90
N ILE A 104 -23.51 27.20 -21.06
CA ILE A 104 -24.82 27.71 -20.57
C ILE A 104 -24.77 27.91 -19.05
N ARG A 105 -24.21 26.94 -18.30
CA ARG A 105 -24.05 27.02 -16.84
C ARG A 105 -23.16 28.19 -16.41
N GLN A 106 -22.13 28.55 -17.18
CA GLN A 106 -21.30 29.74 -16.91
C GLN A 106 -22.12 31.03 -17.02
N HIS A 107 -22.98 31.18 -18.02
CA HIS A 107 -23.88 32.33 -18.09
C HIS A 107 -24.93 32.33 -16.97
N ILE A 108 -25.43 31.15 -16.56
CA ILE A 108 -26.27 31.06 -15.37
C ILE A 108 -25.54 31.60 -14.13
N ARG A 109 -24.23 31.34 -13.98
CA ARG A 109 -23.41 31.89 -12.88
C ARG A 109 -23.31 33.43 -12.95
N GLU A 110 -23.22 34.02 -14.13
CA GLU A 110 -23.21 35.49 -14.28
C GLU A 110 -24.54 36.11 -13.85
N ILE A 111 -25.66 35.44 -14.17
CA ILE A 111 -27.01 35.89 -13.84
C ILE A 111 -27.32 35.71 -12.35
N ASN A 112 -26.96 34.56 -11.79
CA ASN A 112 -27.17 34.23 -10.38
C ASN A 112 -25.91 33.61 -9.76
N PRO A 113 -24.92 34.44 -9.35
CA PRO A 113 -23.66 33.95 -8.80
C PRO A 113 -23.80 33.12 -7.52
N GLY A 114 -24.91 33.30 -6.78
CA GLY A 114 -25.18 32.62 -5.51
C GLY A 114 -25.83 31.25 -5.63
N ASP A 115 -26.16 30.77 -6.83
CA ASP A 115 -26.76 29.45 -7.00
C ASP A 115 -25.72 28.33 -6.84
N ILE A 116 -25.67 27.76 -5.63
CA ILE A 116 -24.79 26.64 -5.30
C ILE A 116 -25.01 25.44 -6.21
N ASN A 117 -26.25 25.13 -6.60
CA ASN A 117 -26.52 23.94 -7.42
C ASN A 117 -25.93 24.12 -8.82
N ASN A 118 -26.04 25.32 -9.39
CA ASN A 118 -25.39 25.65 -10.65
C ASN A 118 -23.86 25.58 -10.54
N LEU A 119 -23.27 26.13 -9.48
CA LEU A 119 -21.83 26.06 -9.23
C LEU A 119 -21.34 24.60 -9.15
N LEU A 120 -22.04 23.73 -8.42
CA LEU A 120 -21.71 22.31 -8.33
C LEU A 120 -21.77 21.60 -9.70
N GLN A 121 -22.75 21.96 -10.55
CA GLN A 121 -22.83 21.42 -11.91
C GLN A 121 -21.68 21.90 -12.81
N ILE A 122 -21.32 23.18 -12.73
CA ILE A 122 -20.15 23.71 -13.44
C ILE A 122 -18.91 22.89 -13.07
N LEU A 123 -18.70 22.58 -11.79
CA LEU A 123 -17.56 21.78 -11.35
C LEU A 123 -17.56 20.37 -11.92
N ILE A 124 -18.69 19.66 -11.85
CA ILE A 124 -18.81 18.32 -12.43
C ILE A 124 -18.49 18.36 -13.93
N LEU A 125 -19.02 19.35 -14.65
CA LEU A 125 -18.76 19.52 -16.07
C LEU A 125 -17.31 19.91 -16.36
N SER A 126 -16.70 20.79 -15.56
CA SER A 126 -15.28 21.16 -15.67
C SER A 126 -14.38 19.94 -15.50
N LEU A 127 -14.66 19.07 -14.54
CA LEU A 127 -13.91 17.81 -14.35
C LEU A 127 -14.06 16.88 -15.56
N LYS A 128 -15.29 16.71 -16.07
CA LYS A 128 -15.56 15.87 -17.26
C LYS A 128 -14.88 16.39 -18.52
N LEU A 129 -14.71 17.70 -18.64
CA LEU A 129 -14.09 18.38 -19.77
C LEU A 129 -12.59 18.62 -19.57
N GLU A 130 -12.01 18.16 -18.45
CA GLU A 130 -10.60 18.39 -18.07
C GLU A 130 -10.21 19.88 -18.02
N LYS A 131 -11.17 20.77 -17.71
CA LYS A 131 -10.97 22.22 -17.55
C LYS A 131 -10.51 22.56 -16.13
N PHE A 132 -9.32 22.13 -15.75
CA PHE A 132 -8.83 22.25 -14.36
C PHE A 132 -8.47 23.69 -13.94
N GLU A 133 -8.21 24.60 -14.87
CA GLU A 133 -7.98 26.02 -14.56
C GLU A 133 -9.20 26.67 -13.85
N GLU A 134 -10.41 26.20 -14.16
CA GLU A 134 -11.64 26.64 -13.50
C GLU A 134 -11.72 26.17 -12.04
N VAL A 135 -11.09 25.03 -11.74
CA VAL A 135 -11.02 24.47 -10.39
C VAL A 135 -10.07 25.29 -9.52
N ASP A 136 -8.99 25.83 -10.08
CA ASP A 136 -8.07 26.70 -9.34
C ASP A 136 -8.73 28.02 -8.91
N ASN A 137 -9.72 28.50 -9.68
CA ASN A 137 -10.47 29.73 -9.41
C ASN A 137 -11.68 29.53 -8.47
N LEU A 138 -11.87 28.34 -7.90
CA LEU A 138 -13.01 28.03 -7.02
C LEU A 138 -13.17 28.96 -5.82
N ASN A 139 -12.06 29.46 -5.26
CA ASN A 139 -12.10 30.42 -4.16
C ASN A 139 -12.75 31.75 -4.60
N ASP A 140 -12.60 32.12 -5.87
CA ASP A 140 -13.17 33.36 -6.41
C ASP A 140 -14.67 33.21 -6.70
N TRP A 141 -15.20 31.98 -6.74
CA TRP A 141 -16.62 31.71 -7.01
C TRP A 141 -17.50 31.85 -5.76
N GLY A 142 -16.91 32.02 -4.57
CA GLY A 142 -17.67 32.15 -3.32
C GLY A 142 -18.36 30.86 -2.87
N LEU A 143 -18.05 29.70 -3.47
CA LEU A 143 -18.75 28.44 -3.19
C LEU A 143 -18.53 27.97 -1.74
N ILE A 144 -17.29 28.04 -1.26
CA ILE A 144 -16.94 27.60 0.10
C ILE A 144 -17.56 28.54 1.14
N GLU A 145 -17.52 29.84 0.88
CA GLU A 145 -18.18 30.87 1.70
C GLU A 145 -19.68 30.62 1.77
N SER A 146 -20.31 30.34 0.63
CA SER A 146 -21.75 30.06 0.53
C SER A 146 -22.13 28.79 1.30
N LEU A 147 -21.35 27.71 1.18
CA LEU A 147 -21.55 26.50 1.96
C LEU A 147 -21.41 26.75 3.48
N ASN A 148 -20.51 27.64 3.89
CA ASN A 148 -20.28 27.98 5.30
C ASN A 148 -21.32 28.93 5.90
N ALA A 149 -21.98 29.76 5.09
CA ALA A 149 -22.92 30.79 5.57
C ALA A 149 -24.17 30.21 6.25
N LYS A 150 -24.57 28.96 5.97
CA LYS A 150 -25.68 28.22 6.61
C LYS A 150 -27.06 28.90 6.58
N GLU A 151 -27.27 29.94 5.77
CA GLU A 151 -28.56 30.66 5.67
C GLU A 151 -29.48 30.07 4.59
N ASN A 152 -30.59 29.41 4.94
CA ASN A 152 -31.73 29.07 4.06
C ASN A 152 -31.41 28.74 2.58
N ILE A 153 -30.35 27.96 2.33
CA ILE A 153 -29.95 27.59 0.95
C ILE A 153 -30.66 26.29 0.56
N GLU A 154 -31.38 26.31 -0.55
CA GLU A 154 -31.92 25.10 -1.18
C GLU A 154 -30.78 24.36 -1.91
N ILE A 155 -30.04 23.53 -1.18
CA ILE A 155 -28.94 22.73 -1.73
C ILE A 155 -29.38 21.31 -2.08
N ASN A 156 -29.05 20.88 -3.29
CA ASN A 156 -29.23 19.50 -3.71
C ASN A 156 -28.11 18.62 -3.15
N ILE A 157 -28.39 17.95 -2.02
CA ILE A 157 -27.42 17.09 -1.31
C ILE A 157 -26.87 15.96 -2.21
N LYS A 158 -27.70 15.40 -3.10
CA LYS A 158 -27.25 14.33 -4.01
C LYS A 158 -26.20 14.86 -4.99
N LEU A 159 -26.44 16.05 -5.54
CA LEU A 159 -25.52 16.73 -6.43
C LEU A 159 -24.21 17.10 -5.71
N LEU A 160 -24.29 17.61 -4.47
CA LEU A 160 -23.11 17.89 -3.66
C LEU A 160 -22.24 16.65 -3.47
N ILE A 161 -22.84 15.53 -3.03
CA ILE A 161 -22.12 14.27 -2.81
C ILE A 161 -21.51 13.76 -4.12
N GLN A 162 -22.24 13.85 -5.24
CA GLN A 162 -21.72 13.49 -6.56
C GLN A 162 -20.51 14.36 -6.93
N CYS A 163 -20.60 15.68 -6.76
CA CYS A 163 -19.50 16.61 -7.03
C CYS A 163 -18.25 16.27 -6.22
N LEU A 164 -18.40 16.06 -4.90
CA LEU A 164 -17.28 15.66 -4.03
C LEU A 164 -16.64 14.35 -4.47
N LYS A 165 -17.46 13.37 -4.87
CA LYS A 165 -16.98 12.06 -5.35
C LYS A 165 -16.18 12.19 -6.64
N GLU A 166 -16.68 12.94 -7.62
CA GLU A 166 -15.97 13.18 -8.88
C GLU A 166 -14.64 13.93 -8.63
N PHE A 167 -14.63 14.88 -7.70
CA PHE A 167 -13.40 15.60 -7.31
C PHE A 167 -12.35 14.67 -6.71
N LEU A 168 -12.73 13.87 -5.71
CA LEU A 168 -11.82 12.94 -5.05
C LEU A 168 -11.30 11.85 -6.02
N ASN A 169 -12.11 11.45 -7.01
CA ASN A 169 -11.68 10.48 -8.01
C ASN A 169 -10.75 11.07 -9.07
N THR A 170 -11.05 12.29 -9.55
CA THR A 170 -10.35 12.91 -10.68
C THR A 170 -9.09 13.67 -10.23
N LEU A 171 -9.20 14.43 -9.14
CA LEU A 171 -8.14 15.27 -8.59
C LEU A 171 -7.93 14.99 -7.08
N PRO A 172 -7.59 13.75 -6.67
CA PRO A 172 -7.49 13.35 -5.26
C PRO A 172 -6.51 14.19 -4.43
N LEU A 173 -5.46 14.72 -5.05
CA LEU A 173 -4.41 15.48 -4.37
C LEU A 173 -4.64 17.01 -4.39
N HIS A 174 -5.75 17.47 -4.97
CA HIS A 174 -6.00 18.90 -5.07
C HIS A 174 -6.20 19.52 -3.68
N PRO A 175 -5.53 20.64 -3.35
CA PRO A 175 -5.61 21.26 -2.01
C PRO A 175 -7.03 21.63 -1.59
N ILE A 176 -7.90 21.94 -2.55
CA ILE A 176 -9.28 22.35 -2.25
C ILE A 176 -10.14 21.26 -1.62
N ASN A 177 -9.77 19.99 -1.80
CA ASN A 177 -10.58 18.85 -1.35
C ASN A 177 -10.89 18.96 0.15
N LEU A 178 -9.89 19.32 0.97
CA LEU A 178 -10.08 19.47 2.42
C LEU A 178 -11.11 20.55 2.75
N ASN A 179 -10.94 21.76 2.19
CA ASN A 179 -11.81 22.90 2.47
C ASN A 179 -13.25 22.65 1.98
N LEU A 180 -13.39 22.06 0.78
CA LEU A 180 -14.69 21.78 0.18
C LEU A 180 -15.45 20.71 0.99
N ILE A 181 -14.77 19.64 1.41
CA ILE A 181 -15.36 18.58 2.25
C ILE A 181 -15.73 19.14 3.62
N GLU A 182 -14.84 19.93 4.24
CA GLU A 182 -15.08 20.56 5.53
C GLU A 182 -16.33 21.45 5.51
N ALA A 183 -16.45 22.32 4.51
CA ALA A 183 -17.62 23.17 4.32
C ALA A 183 -18.90 22.36 4.02
N SER A 184 -18.75 21.16 3.46
CA SER A 184 -19.84 20.25 3.14
C SER A 184 -20.34 19.41 4.33
N LEU A 185 -19.57 19.31 5.43
CA LEU A 185 -19.90 18.46 6.59
C LEU A 185 -21.33 18.65 7.14
N PRO A 186 -21.86 19.88 7.29
CA PRO A 186 -23.21 20.09 7.82
C PRO A 186 -24.35 19.52 6.95
N TYR A 187 -24.08 19.23 5.67
CA TYR A 187 -25.10 18.82 4.69
C TYR A 187 -25.22 17.30 4.55
N PHE A 188 -24.34 16.52 5.18
CA PHE A 188 -24.46 15.06 5.19
C PHE A 188 -25.66 14.63 6.02
N SER A 189 -26.62 13.97 5.37
CA SER A 189 -27.86 13.51 6.02
C SER A 189 -27.66 12.37 7.02
N ASN A 190 -26.60 11.59 6.85
CA ASN A 190 -26.10 10.62 7.83
C ASN A 190 -24.57 10.50 7.75
N THR A 191 -23.96 9.99 8.81
CA THR A 191 -22.51 9.76 8.89
C THR A 191 -22.02 8.71 7.89
N HIS A 192 -22.86 7.72 7.55
CA HIS A 192 -22.54 6.67 6.59
C HIS A 192 -22.25 7.21 5.17
N GLN A 193 -22.93 8.27 4.72
CA GLN A 193 -22.65 8.91 3.44
C GLN A 193 -21.24 9.49 3.42
N CYS A 194 -20.87 10.22 4.47
CA CYS A 194 -19.53 10.76 4.66
C CYS A 194 -18.49 9.63 4.72
N PHE A 195 -18.76 8.57 5.49
CA PHE A 195 -17.92 7.37 5.55
C PHE A 195 -17.66 6.76 4.18
N SER A 196 -18.73 6.49 3.41
CA SER A 196 -18.66 5.84 2.10
C SER A 196 -17.94 6.68 1.03
N LEU A 197 -17.87 7.99 1.24
CA LEU A 197 -17.16 8.92 0.37
C LEU A 197 -15.68 9.02 0.76
N LEU A 198 -15.40 9.28 2.04
CA LEU A 198 -14.06 9.65 2.50
C LEU A 198 -13.13 8.45 2.68
N LEU A 199 -13.64 7.30 3.14
CA LEU A 199 -12.78 6.15 3.42
C LEU A 199 -12.07 5.62 2.17
N PRO A 200 -12.77 5.33 1.04
CA PRO A 200 -12.10 4.87 -0.19
C PRO A 200 -11.09 5.89 -0.73
N ALA A 201 -11.43 7.18 -0.71
CA ALA A 201 -10.55 8.25 -1.15
C ALA A 201 -9.30 8.35 -0.28
N ALA A 202 -9.44 8.30 1.05
CA ALA A 202 -8.32 8.32 1.97
C ALA A 202 -7.41 7.08 1.81
N ILE A 203 -7.97 5.90 1.60
CA ILE A 203 -7.22 4.67 1.29
C ILE A 203 -6.40 4.85 0.00
N GLN A 204 -7.00 5.37 -1.07
CA GLN A 204 -6.30 5.66 -2.32
C GLN A 204 -5.18 6.69 -2.13
N ILE A 205 -5.48 7.82 -1.49
CA ILE A 205 -4.51 8.91 -1.25
C ILE A 205 -3.35 8.43 -0.37
N GLY A 206 -3.65 7.73 0.72
CA GLY A 206 -2.68 7.29 1.70
C GLY A 206 -1.79 6.15 1.21
N HIS A 207 -2.39 5.10 0.63
CA HIS A 207 -1.65 3.89 0.27
C HIS A 207 -1.16 3.87 -1.18
N THR A 208 -1.97 4.35 -2.13
CA THR A 208 -1.63 4.34 -3.56
C THR A 208 -0.80 5.56 -3.94
N LEU A 209 -1.26 6.75 -3.59
CA LEU A 209 -0.56 8.00 -3.92
C LEU A 209 0.52 8.37 -2.89
N ARG A 210 0.65 7.57 -1.81
CA ARG A 210 1.64 7.74 -0.73
C ARG A 210 1.61 9.13 -0.08
N GLN A 211 0.41 9.68 0.12
CA GLN A 211 0.15 10.95 0.80
C GLN A 211 -0.56 10.73 2.14
N PRO A 212 0.09 10.10 3.15
CA PRO A 212 -0.56 9.72 4.40
C PRO A 212 -1.03 10.93 5.22
N VAL A 213 -0.37 12.09 5.12
CA VAL A 213 -0.79 13.32 5.82
C VAL A 213 -2.16 13.78 5.31
N LEU A 214 -2.33 13.88 3.99
CA LEU A 214 -3.59 14.29 3.38
C LEU A 214 -4.72 13.27 3.67
N ALA A 215 -4.40 11.98 3.60
CA ALA A 215 -5.34 10.92 3.94
C ALA A 215 -5.81 11.00 5.40
N ALA A 216 -4.89 11.28 6.34
CA ALA A 216 -5.23 11.49 7.75
C ALA A 216 -6.16 12.70 7.92
N SER A 217 -5.83 13.84 7.31
CA SER A 217 -6.66 15.05 7.39
C SER A 217 -8.06 14.84 6.84
N LEU A 218 -8.23 14.05 5.76
CA LEU A 218 -9.56 13.68 5.26
C LEU A 218 -10.36 12.87 6.29
N LEU A 219 -9.73 11.89 6.94
CA LEU A 219 -10.39 11.05 7.92
C LEU A 219 -10.69 11.79 9.24
N GLU A 220 -9.89 12.78 9.61
CA GLU A 220 -10.18 13.69 10.74
C GLU A 220 -11.51 14.43 10.54
N LEU A 221 -11.86 14.82 9.29
CA LEU A 221 -13.14 15.46 8.99
C LEU A 221 -14.33 14.54 9.30
N HIS A 222 -14.22 13.24 9.01
CA HIS A 222 -15.24 12.27 9.39
C HIS A 222 -15.39 12.18 10.92
N LEU A 223 -14.29 12.15 11.67
CA LEU A 223 -14.33 12.04 13.13
C LEU A 223 -14.97 13.24 13.82
N ARG A 224 -15.08 14.40 13.16
CA ARG A 224 -15.88 15.53 13.68
C ARG A 224 -17.38 15.21 13.76
N LEU A 225 -17.87 14.33 12.89
CA LEU A 225 -19.25 13.86 12.90
C LEU A 225 -19.44 12.63 13.81
N GLU A 226 -18.49 11.70 13.76
CA GLU A 226 -18.53 10.46 14.55
C GLU A 226 -17.16 10.18 15.19
N PRO A 227 -16.88 10.75 16.38
CA PRO A 227 -15.55 10.69 17.01
C PRO A 227 -15.06 9.28 17.37
N ASN A 228 -15.99 8.35 17.57
CA ASN A 228 -15.71 6.98 18.03
C ASN A 228 -15.85 5.94 16.90
N ASN A 229 -15.85 6.35 15.63
CA ASN A 229 -15.90 5.39 14.52
C ASN A 229 -14.60 4.57 14.46
N VAL A 230 -14.68 3.31 14.90
CA VAL A 230 -13.52 2.43 15.04
C VAL A 230 -12.82 2.15 13.71
N GLU A 231 -13.57 2.02 12.61
CA GLU A 231 -12.96 1.74 11.30
C GLU A 231 -12.16 2.95 10.78
N ILE A 232 -12.69 4.17 10.95
CA ILE A 232 -11.93 5.38 10.61
C ILE A 232 -10.70 5.53 11.50
N LEU A 233 -10.83 5.33 12.81
CA LEU A 233 -9.70 5.42 13.75
C LEU A 233 -8.57 4.43 13.40
N ARG A 234 -8.90 3.23 12.91
CA ARG A 234 -7.93 2.23 12.46
C ARG A 234 -7.07 2.71 11.29
N HIS A 235 -7.70 3.22 10.25
CA HIS A 235 -7.00 3.79 9.09
C HIS A 235 -6.21 5.03 9.47
N LEU A 236 -6.80 5.89 10.30
CA LEU A 236 -6.16 7.10 10.79
C LEU A 236 -4.90 6.81 11.61
N ALA A 237 -4.93 5.81 12.50
CA ALA A 237 -3.75 5.36 13.24
C ALA A 237 -2.61 4.93 12.30
N THR A 238 -2.96 4.19 11.24
CA THR A 238 -2.00 3.75 10.22
C THR A 238 -1.41 4.94 9.46
N PHE A 239 -2.23 5.90 9.03
CA PHE A 239 -1.78 7.08 8.31
C PHE A 239 -0.93 8.02 9.15
N TYR A 240 -1.24 8.24 10.43
CA TYR A 240 -0.35 8.99 11.32
C TYR A 240 1.02 8.33 11.45
N GLN A 241 1.04 7.00 11.61
CA GLN A 241 2.28 6.24 11.70
C GLN A 241 3.08 6.33 10.38
N ASP A 242 2.43 6.24 9.22
CA ASP A 242 3.07 6.39 7.90
C ASP A 242 3.57 7.82 7.64
N ALA A 243 2.85 8.82 8.15
CA ALA A 243 3.25 10.22 8.18
C ALA A 243 4.35 10.52 9.22
N ARG A 244 4.85 9.51 9.94
CA ARG A 244 5.84 9.62 11.03
C ARG A 244 5.38 10.43 12.25
N ASN A 245 4.07 10.67 12.38
CA ASN A 245 3.45 11.21 13.58
C ASN A 245 3.12 10.07 14.55
N TYR A 246 4.17 9.43 15.06
CA TYR A 246 4.02 8.19 15.83
C TYR A 246 3.23 8.37 17.12
N SER A 247 3.43 9.48 17.85
CA SER A 247 2.70 9.76 19.09
C SER A 247 1.19 9.77 18.87
N GLN A 248 0.72 10.51 17.86
CA GLN A 248 -0.70 10.58 17.53
C GLN A 248 -1.22 9.24 17.01
N GLY A 249 -0.43 8.53 16.20
CA GLY A 249 -0.76 7.20 15.73
C GLY A 249 -0.88 6.14 16.83
N ILE A 250 -0.01 6.20 17.85
CA ILE A 250 -0.04 5.31 19.01
C ILE A 250 -1.28 5.58 19.87
N GLU A 251 -1.57 6.85 20.17
CA GLU A 251 -2.75 7.22 20.96
C GLU A 251 -4.06 6.88 20.24
N THR A 252 -4.11 7.06 18.92
CA THR A 252 -5.27 6.64 18.11
C THR A 252 -5.44 5.11 18.14
N ALA A 253 -4.35 4.34 18.09
CA ALA A 253 -4.42 2.88 18.23
C ALA A 253 -4.87 2.44 19.63
N ARG A 254 -4.48 3.15 20.70
CA ARG A 254 -5.01 2.90 22.07
C ARG A 254 -6.51 3.17 22.15
N LEU A 255 -6.98 4.25 21.53
CA LEU A 255 -8.41 4.56 21.45
C LEU A 255 -9.16 3.47 20.66
N CYS A 256 -8.60 2.97 19.56
CA CYS A 256 -9.17 1.81 18.86
C CYS A 256 -9.31 0.60 19.79
N TYR A 257 -8.28 0.32 20.60
CA TYR A 257 -8.30 -0.80 21.54
C TYR A 257 -9.37 -0.64 22.63
N SER A 258 -9.51 0.56 23.21
CA SER A 258 -10.50 0.82 24.27
C SER A 258 -11.94 0.75 23.76
N LEU A 259 -12.17 1.08 22.48
CA LEU A 259 -13.47 1.01 21.83
C LEU A 259 -13.79 -0.39 21.24
N SER A 260 -12.82 -1.31 21.21
CA SER A 260 -13.02 -2.63 20.61
C SER A 260 -13.79 -3.56 21.54
N GLU A 261 -14.99 -3.98 21.11
CA GLU A 261 -15.85 -4.89 21.87
C GLU A 261 -15.50 -6.37 21.62
N SER A 262 -15.31 -6.75 20.35
CA SER A 262 -15.03 -8.14 19.96
C SER A 262 -13.56 -8.52 20.11
N LEU A 263 -13.28 -9.81 20.29
CA LEU A 263 -11.91 -10.33 20.36
C LEU A 263 -11.14 -10.10 19.04
N ALA A 264 -11.80 -10.24 17.88
CA ALA A 264 -11.19 -9.97 16.59
C ALA A 264 -10.79 -8.49 16.43
N ASP A 265 -11.65 -7.57 16.87
CA ASP A 265 -11.36 -6.14 16.84
C ASP A 265 -10.19 -5.77 17.78
N LYS A 266 -10.14 -6.40 18.98
CA LYS A 266 -9.03 -6.24 19.92
C LYS A 266 -7.71 -6.74 19.36
N ILE A 267 -7.70 -7.91 18.70
CA ILE A 267 -6.52 -8.46 18.02
C ILE A 267 -5.95 -7.44 17.04
N PHE A 268 -6.81 -6.85 16.20
CA PHE A 268 -6.37 -5.87 15.22
C PHE A 268 -5.92 -4.54 15.85
N ALA A 269 -6.62 -4.05 16.88
CA ALA A 269 -6.20 -2.84 17.57
C ALA A 269 -4.84 -3.01 18.28
N LEU A 270 -4.57 -4.18 18.86
CA LEU A 270 -3.26 -4.52 19.43
C LEU A 270 -2.16 -4.59 18.34
N HIS A 271 -2.49 -5.09 17.14
CA HIS A 271 -1.59 -5.03 16.00
C HIS A 271 -1.23 -3.59 15.62
N LEU A 272 -2.21 -2.69 15.51
CA LEU A 272 -1.96 -1.27 15.22
C LEU A 272 -1.11 -0.59 16.28
N LEU A 273 -1.34 -0.93 17.56
CA LEU A 273 -0.56 -0.42 18.67
C LEU A 273 0.89 -0.93 18.64
N LEU A 274 1.09 -2.24 18.42
CA LEU A 274 2.42 -2.83 18.25
C LEU A 274 3.14 -2.21 17.06
N ARG A 275 2.47 -2.06 15.91
CA ARG A 275 3.03 -1.41 14.72
C ARG A 275 3.55 -0.01 15.03
N GLY A 276 2.76 0.81 15.73
CA GLY A 276 3.15 2.17 16.12
C GLY A 276 4.36 2.18 17.07
N LEU A 277 4.27 1.44 18.18
CA LEU A 277 5.32 1.36 19.21
C LEU A 277 6.65 0.84 18.63
N MET A 278 6.57 -0.22 17.83
CA MET A 278 7.73 -0.87 17.22
C MET A 278 8.38 0.04 16.16
N THR A 279 7.59 0.68 15.30
CA THR A 279 8.13 1.53 14.22
C THR A 279 8.75 2.83 14.73
N ALA A 280 8.16 3.44 15.76
CA ALA A 280 8.76 4.59 16.44
C ALA A 280 10.15 4.23 17.02
N GLY A 281 10.30 2.99 17.51
CA GLY A 281 11.50 2.50 18.19
C GLY A 281 11.49 2.85 19.69
N GLY A 282 12.28 2.17 20.51
CA GLY A 282 12.53 2.58 21.90
C GLY A 282 11.43 2.32 22.96
N TYR A 283 10.18 2.00 22.59
CA TYR A 283 9.08 1.75 23.55
C TYR A 283 9.04 0.31 24.12
N TRP A 284 10.19 -0.28 24.44
CA TRP A 284 10.29 -1.73 24.65
C TRP A 284 9.45 -2.31 25.79
N GLN A 285 9.31 -1.59 26.91
CA GLN A 285 8.46 -2.05 28.01
C GLN A 285 6.99 -2.20 27.56
N GLU A 286 6.50 -1.23 26.78
CA GLU A 286 5.15 -1.25 26.25
C GLU A 286 4.98 -2.27 25.12
N ILE A 287 5.99 -2.41 24.24
CA ILE A 287 6.01 -3.44 23.19
C ILE A 287 5.84 -4.83 23.81
N CYS A 288 6.64 -5.16 24.83
CA CYS A 288 6.55 -6.45 25.51
C CYS A 288 5.19 -6.67 26.18
N LYS A 289 4.64 -5.64 26.85
CA LYS A 289 3.33 -5.72 27.49
C LYS A 289 2.20 -5.92 26.47
N THR A 290 2.21 -5.16 25.38
CA THR A 290 1.20 -5.27 24.32
C THR A 290 1.29 -6.61 23.61
N CYS A 291 2.49 -7.18 23.42
CA CYS A 291 2.67 -8.52 22.86
C CYS A 291 2.08 -9.61 23.77
N GLN A 292 2.30 -9.52 25.08
CA GLN A 292 1.70 -10.45 26.05
C GLN A 292 0.17 -10.37 26.04
N GLU A 293 -0.38 -9.16 25.92
CA GLU A 293 -1.83 -8.95 25.78
C GLU A 293 -2.34 -9.57 24.48
N LEU A 294 -1.65 -9.38 23.35
CA LEU A 294 -2.01 -10.00 22.07
C LEU A 294 -2.06 -11.53 22.16
N GLU A 295 -1.05 -12.15 22.77
CA GLU A 295 -1.03 -13.61 22.99
C GLU A 295 -2.20 -14.07 23.87
N THR A 296 -2.54 -13.29 24.90
CA THR A 296 -3.67 -13.57 25.79
C THR A 296 -5.00 -13.49 25.03
N VAL A 297 -5.21 -12.43 24.24
CA VAL A 297 -6.41 -12.25 23.43
C VAL A 297 -6.51 -13.33 22.35
N PHE A 298 -5.40 -13.74 21.73
CA PHE A 298 -5.40 -14.89 20.81
C PHE A 298 -5.86 -16.17 21.50
N GLN A 299 -5.35 -16.48 22.69
CA GLN A 299 -5.79 -17.67 23.43
C GLN A 299 -7.27 -17.61 23.82
N GLN A 300 -7.78 -16.43 24.16
CA GLN A 300 -9.22 -16.23 24.41
C GLN A 300 -10.03 -16.44 23.12
N PHE A 301 -9.57 -15.89 22.00
CA PHE A 301 -10.22 -16.03 20.69
C PHE A 301 -10.28 -17.50 20.24
N ILE A 302 -9.19 -18.26 20.43
CA ILE A 302 -9.14 -19.69 20.12
C ILE A 302 -10.16 -20.50 20.94
N LYS A 303 -10.35 -20.15 22.22
CA LYS A 303 -11.27 -20.85 23.14
C LYS A 303 -12.72 -20.40 23.03
N ALA A 304 -12.97 -19.22 22.46
CA ALA A 304 -14.30 -18.67 22.31
C ALA A 304 -15.14 -19.51 21.34
N GLU A 305 -16.47 -19.46 21.52
CA GLU A 305 -17.39 -20.07 20.57
C GLU A 305 -17.26 -19.38 19.20
N ARG A 306 -17.29 -20.18 18.13
CA ARG A 306 -17.13 -19.67 16.76
C ARG A 306 -18.41 -18.97 16.32
N ILE A 307 -18.33 -17.65 16.19
CA ILE A 307 -19.40 -16.78 15.70
C ILE A 307 -19.01 -16.30 14.29
N PRO A 308 -19.95 -16.23 13.32
CA PRO A 308 -19.68 -15.68 12.00
C PRO A 308 -18.98 -14.30 12.07
N LEU A 309 -17.93 -14.13 11.28
CA LEU A 309 -17.17 -12.89 11.18
C LEU A 309 -17.33 -12.30 9.78
N GLU A 310 -17.35 -10.97 9.70
CA GLU A 310 -17.24 -10.25 8.42
C GLU A 310 -15.86 -10.45 7.81
N GLU A 311 -15.79 -10.49 6.47
CA GLU A 311 -14.58 -10.70 5.67
C GLU A 311 -13.40 -9.84 6.15
N GLY A 312 -13.59 -8.53 6.29
CA GLY A 312 -12.54 -7.60 6.71
C GLY A 312 -11.94 -7.93 8.09
N ARG A 313 -12.73 -8.51 9.01
CA ARG A 313 -12.20 -8.97 10.32
C ARG A 313 -11.44 -10.28 10.19
N ILE A 314 -11.88 -11.18 9.31
CA ILE A 314 -11.20 -12.46 9.05
C ILE A 314 -9.81 -12.20 8.47
N LEU A 315 -9.71 -11.33 7.45
CA LEU A 315 -8.46 -11.00 6.77
C LEU A 315 -7.37 -10.52 7.73
N ARG A 316 -7.75 -9.81 8.80
CA ARG A 316 -6.84 -9.18 9.76
C ARG A 316 -6.37 -10.09 10.90
N LEU A 317 -6.69 -11.39 10.89
CA LEU A 317 -6.39 -12.30 12.00
C LEU A 317 -4.92 -12.75 12.07
N LEU A 318 -4.23 -12.89 10.94
CA LEU A 318 -2.89 -13.50 10.90
C LEU A 318 -1.75 -12.50 11.08
N THR A 319 -1.79 -11.39 10.35
CA THR A 319 -0.80 -10.31 10.35
C THR A 319 -0.38 -9.80 11.74
N PRO A 320 -1.24 -9.74 12.77
CA PRO A 320 -0.83 -9.39 14.14
C PRO A 320 0.33 -10.24 14.68
N SER A 321 0.46 -11.50 14.23
CA SER A 321 1.54 -12.41 14.63
C SER A 321 2.92 -11.96 14.15
N PHE A 322 2.99 -11.08 13.14
CA PHE A 322 4.24 -10.54 12.57
C PHE A 322 5.14 -9.88 13.63
N ALA A 323 4.54 -9.26 14.64
CA ALA A 323 5.28 -8.56 15.69
C ALA A 323 6.07 -9.53 16.61
N ILE A 324 5.56 -10.74 16.84
CA ILE A 324 6.05 -11.63 17.91
C ILE A 324 7.52 -12.05 17.68
N PRO A 325 7.95 -12.49 16.49
CA PRO A 325 9.35 -12.87 16.25
C PRO A 325 10.35 -11.72 16.42
N HIS A 326 9.91 -10.47 16.38
CA HIS A 326 10.79 -9.32 16.64
C HIS A 326 11.09 -9.13 18.13
N ILE A 327 10.23 -9.66 19.00
CA ILE A 327 10.23 -9.43 20.44
C ILE A 327 10.90 -10.59 21.18
N LYS A 328 10.67 -11.83 20.72
CA LYS A 328 11.21 -13.03 21.36
C LYS A 328 11.52 -14.13 20.34
N ASP A 329 12.49 -14.97 20.68
CA ASP A 329 12.85 -16.18 19.95
C ASP A 329 12.32 -17.40 20.72
N ALA A 330 11.08 -17.78 20.46
CA ALA A 330 10.41 -18.90 21.12
C ALA A 330 9.40 -19.57 20.16
N PRO A 331 9.88 -20.16 19.05
CA PRO A 331 9.01 -20.57 17.95
C PRO A 331 7.98 -21.62 18.32
N ALA A 332 8.34 -22.63 19.14
CA ALA A 332 7.40 -23.65 19.56
C ALA A 332 6.16 -23.07 20.28
N ASN A 333 6.37 -22.07 21.14
CA ASN A 333 5.28 -21.45 21.91
C ASN A 333 4.38 -20.59 21.02
N PHE A 334 4.95 -19.70 20.21
CA PHE A 334 4.13 -18.79 19.41
C PHE A 334 3.46 -19.53 18.24
N ARG A 335 4.15 -20.48 17.60
CA ARG A 335 3.58 -21.25 16.48
C ARG A 335 2.39 -22.09 16.93
N ALA A 336 2.41 -22.65 18.13
CA ALA A 336 1.25 -23.36 18.67
C ALA A 336 -0.02 -22.49 18.72
N ILE A 337 0.12 -21.20 19.08
CA ILE A 337 -1.00 -20.24 19.10
C ILE A 337 -1.34 -19.83 17.66
N HIS A 338 -0.35 -19.42 16.88
CA HIS A 338 -0.51 -18.93 15.51
C HIS A 338 -1.18 -19.96 14.60
N ASN A 339 -0.77 -21.23 14.66
CA ASN A 339 -1.33 -22.30 13.84
C ASN A 339 -2.82 -22.52 14.14
N GLN A 340 -3.24 -22.42 15.41
CA GLN A 340 -4.67 -22.52 15.77
C GLN A 340 -5.47 -21.31 15.24
N VAL A 341 -4.89 -20.10 15.26
CA VAL A 341 -5.52 -18.93 14.62
C VAL A 341 -5.60 -19.12 13.11
N ALA A 342 -4.56 -19.66 12.48
CA ALA A 342 -4.52 -19.96 11.04
C ALA A 342 -5.55 -21.03 10.62
N GLU A 343 -5.81 -22.03 11.46
CA GLU A 343 -6.89 -22.99 11.25
C GLU A 343 -8.27 -22.32 11.26
N ILE A 344 -8.51 -21.43 12.22
CA ILE A 344 -9.76 -20.67 12.34
C ILE A 344 -9.92 -19.71 11.15
N PHE A 345 -8.86 -18.99 10.79
CA PHE A 345 -8.81 -18.13 9.60
C PHE A 345 -9.19 -18.90 8.33
N ASN A 346 -8.51 -20.02 8.08
CA ASN A 346 -8.75 -20.84 6.90
C ASN A 346 -10.16 -21.43 6.89
N PHE A 347 -10.72 -21.78 8.04
CA PHE A 347 -12.13 -22.21 8.14
C PHE A 347 -13.08 -21.10 7.67
N TYR A 348 -12.91 -19.87 8.17
CA TYR A 348 -13.77 -18.75 7.79
C TYR A 348 -13.62 -18.35 6.33
N ILE A 349 -12.40 -18.26 5.80
CA ILE A 349 -12.17 -17.92 4.38
C ILE A 349 -12.79 -18.97 3.46
N LYS A 350 -12.69 -20.27 3.78
CA LYS A 350 -13.34 -21.31 2.98
C LYS A 350 -14.86 -21.21 3.03
N ALA A 351 -15.44 -20.92 4.19
CA ALA A 351 -16.89 -20.73 4.33
C ALA A 351 -17.37 -19.49 3.53
N PHE A 352 -16.62 -18.39 3.59
CA PHE A 352 -16.87 -17.18 2.82
C PHE A 352 -16.77 -17.41 1.31
N GLY A 353 -15.69 -18.05 0.84
CA GLY A 353 -15.55 -18.41 -0.57
C GLY A 353 -16.71 -19.28 -1.06
N GLN A 354 -17.18 -20.24 -0.25
CA GLN A 354 -18.34 -21.07 -0.58
C GLN A 354 -19.65 -20.27 -0.67
N SER A 355 -19.89 -19.29 0.23
CA SER A 355 -21.08 -18.43 0.13
C SER A 355 -21.07 -17.56 -1.12
N GLU A 356 -19.88 -17.17 -1.59
CA GLU A 356 -19.66 -16.44 -2.84
C GLU A 356 -19.59 -17.36 -4.09
N GLY A 357 -19.95 -18.65 -3.94
CA GLY A 357 -19.99 -19.61 -5.04
C GLY A 357 -18.63 -20.09 -5.54
N LYS A 358 -17.53 -19.81 -4.82
CA LYS A 358 -16.18 -20.25 -5.16
C LYS A 358 -15.93 -21.68 -4.69
N ASN A 359 -15.65 -22.57 -5.64
CA ASN A 359 -15.34 -23.97 -5.35
C ASN A 359 -14.24 -24.49 -6.29
N TYR A 360 -13.00 -24.47 -5.79
CA TYR A 360 -11.83 -24.86 -6.57
C TYR A 360 -11.60 -26.38 -6.46
N CYS A 361 -11.99 -27.12 -7.51
CA CYS A 361 -11.86 -28.57 -7.54
C CYS A 361 -10.70 -29.01 -8.46
N HIS A 362 -9.78 -29.81 -7.91
CA HIS A 362 -8.56 -30.25 -8.60
C HIS A 362 -8.61 -31.72 -9.06
N LYS A 363 -9.80 -32.31 -9.21
CA LYS A 363 -9.95 -33.76 -9.51
C LYS A 363 -9.29 -34.19 -10.83
N ASN A 364 -9.24 -33.31 -11.84
CA ASN A 364 -8.77 -33.64 -13.19
C ASN A 364 -7.29 -33.32 -13.48
N SER A 365 -6.52 -32.79 -12.53
CA SER A 365 -5.15 -32.32 -12.78
C SER A 365 -4.16 -33.47 -13.06
N SER A 366 -4.35 -34.64 -12.42
CA SER A 366 -3.51 -35.84 -12.66
C SER A 366 -3.79 -36.52 -14.00
N ASN A 367 -5.07 -36.60 -14.40
CA ASN A 367 -5.47 -37.19 -15.69
C ASN A 367 -4.93 -36.43 -16.91
N ARG A 368 -4.67 -35.12 -16.77
CA ARG A 368 -4.10 -34.29 -17.83
C ARG A 368 -2.64 -34.60 -18.14
N TYR A 369 -1.84 -34.97 -17.14
CA TYR A 369 -0.42 -35.31 -17.33
C TYR A 369 -0.22 -36.78 -17.74
N LEU A 370 -1.10 -37.68 -17.30
CA LEU A 370 -1.11 -39.08 -17.77
C LEU A 370 -1.44 -39.21 -19.26
N SER A 371 -2.15 -38.23 -19.83
CA SER A 371 -2.52 -38.22 -21.26
C SER A 371 -1.51 -37.51 -22.17
N TYR A 372 -0.65 -36.64 -21.63
CA TYR A 372 0.35 -35.88 -22.39
C TYR A 372 1.67 -35.71 -21.59
N PRO A 373 2.62 -36.65 -21.70
CA PRO A 373 3.86 -36.66 -20.92
C PRO A 373 4.86 -35.52 -21.25
N THR A 374 4.56 -34.67 -22.25
CA THR A 374 5.41 -33.57 -22.72
C THR A 374 4.94 -32.17 -22.27
N LYS A 375 4.01 -32.07 -21.32
CA LYS A 375 3.47 -30.77 -20.88
C LYS A 375 4.38 -30.11 -19.86
N LYS A 376 4.68 -28.82 -20.05
CA LYS A 376 5.44 -28.00 -19.09
C LYS A 376 4.66 -27.84 -17.79
N LEU A 377 5.34 -27.90 -16.65
CA LEU A 377 4.73 -27.67 -15.34
C LEU A 377 4.40 -26.18 -15.17
N LYS A 378 3.15 -25.85 -14.84
CA LYS A 378 2.72 -24.46 -14.66
C LYS A 378 3.01 -23.98 -13.23
N ILE A 379 3.92 -23.04 -13.10
CA ILE A 379 4.27 -22.43 -11.80
C ILE A 379 3.69 -21.02 -11.76
N GLY A 380 2.86 -20.74 -10.76
CA GLY A 380 2.34 -19.41 -10.49
C GLY A 380 3.07 -18.77 -9.33
N TYR A 381 3.56 -17.54 -9.49
CA TYR A 381 4.10 -16.73 -8.40
C TYR A 381 3.13 -15.59 -8.09
N VAL A 382 2.65 -15.50 -6.84
CA VAL A 382 1.73 -14.45 -6.38
C VAL A 382 2.41 -13.56 -5.35
N SER A 383 2.35 -12.25 -5.59
CA SER A 383 2.97 -11.27 -4.68
C SER A 383 2.58 -9.83 -4.97
N TYR A 384 2.52 -9.01 -3.91
CA TYR A 384 2.53 -7.54 -3.97
C TYR A 384 3.96 -6.96 -4.11
N ALA A 385 4.97 -7.76 -3.80
CA ALA A 385 6.35 -7.33 -3.61
C ALA A 385 7.26 -7.51 -4.85
N LEU A 386 6.71 -7.90 -6.01
CA LEU A 386 7.43 -7.99 -7.29
C LEU A 386 7.66 -6.62 -7.94
N ARG A 387 8.42 -5.79 -7.22
CA ARG A 387 8.77 -4.39 -7.50
C ARG A 387 10.02 -4.03 -6.72
N ASN A 388 10.40 -2.75 -6.62
CA ASN A 388 11.51 -2.28 -5.78
C ASN A 388 11.24 -2.50 -4.28
N HIS A 389 11.43 -3.75 -3.87
CA HIS A 389 11.20 -4.30 -2.54
C HIS A 389 12.16 -5.47 -2.33
N SER A 390 12.50 -5.78 -1.08
CA SER A 390 13.41 -6.87 -0.72
C SER A 390 13.09 -8.20 -1.41
N VAL A 391 11.82 -8.64 -1.39
CA VAL A 391 11.39 -9.87 -2.06
C VAL A 391 11.61 -9.80 -3.57
N GLY A 392 11.15 -8.73 -4.23
CA GLY A 392 11.34 -8.54 -5.67
C GLY A 392 12.81 -8.54 -6.07
N TRP A 393 13.70 -7.95 -5.27
CA TRP A 393 15.13 -7.94 -5.55
C TRP A 393 15.76 -9.33 -5.50
N LEU A 394 15.35 -10.12 -4.54
CA LEU A 394 15.95 -11.43 -4.26
C LEU A 394 15.37 -12.51 -5.17
N ALA A 395 14.07 -12.49 -5.40
CA ALA A 395 13.39 -13.48 -6.22
C ALA A 395 13.77 -13.39 -7.71
N ARG A 396 14.27 -12.25 -8.19
CA ARG A 396 14.51 -12.00 -9.63
C ARG A 396 15.40 -13.07 -10.27
N TRP A 397 16.38 -13.58 -9.53
CA TRP A 397 17.32 -14.56 -10.07
C TRP A 397 16.66 -15.91 -10.35
N LEU A 398 15.62 -16.29 -9.58
CA LEU A 398 14.81 -17.47 -9.87
C LEU A 398 14.08 -17.31 -11.21
N PHE A 399 13.41 -16.17 -11.40
CA PHE A 399 12.68 -15.86 -12.63
C PHE A 399 13.59 -15.79 -13.86
N GLN A 400 14.80 -15.26 -13.69
CA GLN A 400 15.80 -15.14 -14.75
C GLN A 400 16.31 -16.52 -15.22
N HIS A 401 16.50 -17.48 -14.30
CA HIS A 401 17.19 -18.73 -14.61
C HIS A 401 16.26 -19.91 -14.87
N HIS A 402 14.94 -19.72 -14.75
CA HIS A 402 13.97 -20.79 -15.01
C HIS A 402 14.19 -21.45 -16.38
N ASP A 403 14.16 -22.78 -16.39
CA ASP A 403 14.17 -23.59 -17.60
C ASP A 403 12.79 -23.48 -18.28
N ARG A 404 12.67 -22.51 -19.18
CA ARG A 404 11.43 -22.23 -19.90
C ARG A 404 11.02 -23.39 -20.82
N ASP A 405 11.87 -24.38 -21.09
CA ASP A 405 11.47 -25.57 -21.85
C ASP A 405 10.69 -26.57 -20.99
N LYS A 406 10.83 -26.51 -19.66
CA LYS A 406 10.18 -27.42 -18.72
C LYS A 406 9.08 -26.78 -17.89
N PHE A 407 9.17 -25.47 -17.64
CA PHE A 407 8.25 -24.75 -16.77
C PHE A 407 7.57 -23.60 -17.53
N ASP A 408 6.24 -23.48 -17.39
CA ASP A 408 5.43 -22.34 -17.84
C ASP A 408 5.23 -21.41 -16.63
N ILE A 409 5.87 -20.24 -16.64
CA ILE A 409 5.93 -19.34 -15.48
C ILE A 409 4.87 -18.24 -15.61
N HIS A 410 3.96 -18.22 -14.63
CA HIS A 410 2.88 -17.25 -14.50
C HIS A 410 3.16 -16.32 -13.33
N THR A 411 2.80 -15.05 -13.45
CA THR A 411 3.11 -14.04 -12.44
C THR A 411 1.87 -13.21 -12.14
N TYR A 412 1.48 -13.19 -10.86
CA TYR A 412 0.30 -12.52 -10.35
C TYR A 412 0.71 -11.34 -9.48
N PHE A 413 0.60 -10.13 -10.05
CA PHE A 413 0.90 -8.88 -9.35
C PHE A 413 -0.34 -8.45 -8.57
N VAL A 414 -0.29 -8.60 -7.25
CA VAL A 414 -1.36 -8.14 -6.35
C VAL A 414 -1.25 -6.63 -6.18
N ASN A 415 -2.38 -5.92 -6.24
CA ASN A 415 -2.42 -4.45 -6.17
C ASN A 415 -1.46 -3.78 -7.17
N TYR A 416 -1.52 -4.20 -8.44
CA TYR A 416 -0.69 -3.65 -9.49
C TYR A 416 -0.98 -2.15 -9.69
N GLN A 417 0.08 -1.35 -9.74
CA GLN A 417 0.02 0.08 -10.00
C GLN A 417 1.03 0.41 -11.11
N LEU A 418 0.63 1.30 -12.03
CA LEU A 418 1.53 1.81 -13.06
C LEU A 418 2.39 2.93 -12.45
N VAL A 419 3.56 2.54 -11.94
CA VAL A 419 4.54 3.44 -11.32
C VAL A 419 5.89 3.33 -12.02
N ASN A 420 6.73 4.34 -11.88
CA ASN A 420 8.11 4.32 -12.39
C ASN A 420 8.99 3.43 -11.48
N ASP A 421 8.87 2.12 -11.66
CA ASP A 421 9.61 1.08 -10.93
C ASP A 421 10.22 0.08 -11.92
N TYR A 422 11.53 0.23 -12.17
CA TYR A 422 12.24 -0.59 -13.15
C TYR A 422 12.22 -2.10 -12.83
N LEU A 423 12.10 -2.48 -11.56
CA LEU A 423 12.10 -3.89 -11.18
C LEU A 423 10.72 -4.51 -11.42
N GLN A 424 9.65 -3.76 -11.17
CA GLN A 424 8.30 -4.15 -11.58
C GLN A 424 8.19 -4.31 -13.10
N GLU A 425 8.72 -3.35 -13.86
CA GLU A 425 8.80 -3.43 -15.33
C GLU A 425 9.64 -4.63 -15.80
N TRP A 426 10.76 -4.91 -15.13
CA TRP A 426 11.57 -6.09 -15.41
C TRP A 426 10.76 -7.38 -15.24
N TYR A 427 10.01 -7.54 -14.15
CA TYR A 427 9.16 -8.72 -13.94
C TYR A 427 8.07 -8.86 -15.02
N LEU A 428 7.43 -7.76 -15.41
CA LEU A 428 6.44 -7.77 -16.50
C LEU A 428 7.05 -8.30 -17.81
N ASN A 429 8.27 -7.90 -18.11
CA ASN A 429 8.98 -8.32 -19.32
C ASN A 429 9.51 -9.77 -19.25
N GLN A 430 9.69 -10.34 -18.06
CA GLN A 430 10.14 -11.73 -17.87
C GLN A 430 9.00 -12.75 -17.76
N ALA A 431 7.79 -12.29 -17.43
CA ALA A 431 6.62 -13.14 -17.31
C ALA A 431 6.11 -13.53 -18.71
N GLU A 432 5.84 -14.82 -18.92
CA GLU A 432 5.15 -15.24 -20.15
C GLU A 432 3.70 -14.75 -20.17
N LYS A 433 3.08 -14.71 -18.97
CA LYS A 433 1.70 -14.28 -18.75
C LYS A 433 1.61 -13.46 -17.45
N PRO A 434 1.92 -12.15 -17.49
CA PRO A 434 1.71 -11.28 -16.33
C PRO A 434 0.20 -11.03 -16.12
N ARG A 435 -0.28 -11.23 -14.90
CA ARG A 435 -1.63 -10.83 -14.46
C ARG A 435 -1.50 -9.61 -13.55
N GLN A 436 -1.96 -8.46 -14.01
CA GLN A 436 -2.01 -7.22 -13.26
C GLN A 436 -3.36 -7.16 -12.54
N LEU A 437 -3.37 -7.38 -11.23
CA LEU A 437 -4.60 -7.59 -10.46
C LEU A 437 -4.79 -6.51 -9.40
N GLY A 438 -6.04 -6.32 -8.98
CA GLY A 438 -6.41 -5.44 -7.87
C GLY A 438 -6.14 -6.07 -6.50
N MET A 439 -6.96 -5.72 -5.51
CA MET A 439 -6.87 -6.22 -4.12
C MET A 439 -7.99 -7.21 -3.75
N ASN A 440 -8.80 -7.66 -4.70
CA ASN A 440 -9.88 -8.62 -4.43
C ASN A 440 -9.33 -10.05 -4.46
N GLY A 441 -9.25 -10.71 -3.29
CA GLY A 441 -8.69 -12.06 -3.18
C GLY A 441 -9.49 -13.12 -3.92
N LEU A 442 -10.82 -12.99 -3.99
CA LEU A 442 -11.68 -13.91 -4.74
C LEU A 442 -11.39 -13.84 -6.26
N GLU A 443 -11.24 -12.63 -6.81
CA GLU A 443 -10.91 -12.43 -8.23
C GLU A 443 -9.51 -12.97 -8.56
N ILE A 444 -8.54 -12.74 -7.67
CA ILE A 444 -7.18 -13.28 -7.83
C ILE A 444 -7.21 -14.82 -7.83
N ALA A 445 -7.94 -15.42 -6.89
CA ALA A 445 -8.07 -16.88 -6.81
C ALA A 445 -8.78 -17.47 -8.04
N ASP A 446 -9.83 -16.82 -8.53
CA ASP A 446 -10.51 -17.22 -9.78
C ASP A 446 -9.55 -17.19 -10.97
N GLN A 447 -8.77 -16.11 -11.12
CA GLN A 447 -7.82 -15.97 -12.21
C GLN A 447 -6.75 -17.07 -12.16
N ILE A 448 -6.20 -17.38 -10.98
CA ILE A 448 -5.23 -18.47 -10.79
C ILE A 448 -5.84 -19.83 -11.13
N TYR A 449 -7.08 -20.09 -10.70
CA TYR A 449 -7.76 -21.34 -11.00
C TYR A 449 -8.04 -21.52 -12.51
N GLN A 450 -8.47 -20.44 -13.18
CA GLN A 450 -8.73 -20.41 -14.62
C GLN A 450 -7.45 -20.62 -15.45
N ASP A 451 -6.30 -20.11 -14.97
CA ASP A 451 -5.00 -20.34 -15.59
C ASP A 451 -4.51 -21.80 -15.42
N GLU A 452 -5.21 -22.58 -14.57
CA GLU A 452 -4.94 -23.98 -14.24
C GLU A 452 -3.51 -24.19 -13.72
N ILE A 453 -3.08 -23.35 -12.77
CA ILE A 453 -1.76 -23.44 -12.14
C ILE A 453 -1.59 -24.79 -11.42
N ASP A 454 -0.45 -25.44 -11.64
CA ASP A 454 -0.12 -26.72 -11.00
C ASP A 454 0.48 -26.52 -9.61
N ILE A 455 1.40 -25.55 -9.49
CA ILE A 455 2.03 -25.15 -8.22
C ILE A 455 1.93 -23.63 -8.07
N LEU A 456 1.25 -23.17 -7.03
CA LEU A 456 1.21 -21.76 -6.66
C LEU A 456 2.20 -21.48 -5.54
N VAL A 457 3.05 -20.48 -5.75
CA VAL A 457 4.10 -20.05 -4.83
C VAL A 457 3.75 -18.65 -4.32
N ASP A 458 3.51 -18.55 -3.03
CA ASP A 458 3.30 -17.31 -2.30
C ASP A 458 4.63 -16.70 -1.87
N LEU A 459 4.87 -15.45 -2.28
CA LEU A 459 6.09 -14.71 -1.94
C LEU A 459 5.91 -13.70 -0.80
N ASP A 460 4.72 -13.58 -0.22
CA ASP A 460 4.40 -12.57 0.79
C ASP A 460 4.16 -13.20 2.17
N SER A 461 3.65 -14.43 2.25
CA SER A 461 3.21 -15.06 3.52
C SER A 461 2.19 -14.15 4.23
N ILE A 462 2.17 -14.13 5.56
CA ILE A 462 1.25 -13.30 6.36
C ILE A 462 1.61 -11.81 6.37
N THR A 463 2.51 -11.34 5.50
CA THR A 463 2.81 -9.91 5.39
C THR A 463 1.80 -9.17 4.52
N LEU A 464 0.93 -9.92 3.82
CA LEU A 464 -0.21 -9.40 3.09
C LEU A 464 -1.44 -10.28 3.33
N ASP A 465 -2.52 -9.68 3.83
CA ASP A 465 -3.77 -10.40 4.14
C ASP A 465 -4.41 -10.99 2.87
N ILE A 466 -4.32 -10.28 1.73
CA ILE A 466 -4.92 -10.69 0.45
C ILE A 466 -4.28 -11.98 -0.10
N THR A 467 -2.96 -12.14 -0.03
CA THR A 467 -2.34 -13.41 -0.45
C THR A 467 -2.71 -14.54 0.51
N SER A 468 -2.81 -14.27 1.81
CA SER A 468 -3.28 -15.25 2.79
C SER A 468 -4.69 -15.77 2.48
N GLU A 469 -5.60 -14.88 2.05
CA GLU A 469 -6.94 -15.25 1.57
C GLU A 469 -6.86 -16.17 0.35
N VAL A 470 -6.14 -15.74 -0.70
CA VAL A 470 -5.95 -16.50 -1.94
C VAL A 470 -5.42 -17.89 -1.63
N MET A 471 -4.42 -18.00 -0.75
CA MET A 471 -3.85 -19.28 -0.37
C MET A 471 -4.84 -20.15 0.43
N ALA A 472 -5.62 -19.58 1.35
CA ALA A 472 -6.64 -20.33 2.10
C ALA A 472 -7.77 -20.89 1.20
N LEU A 473 -8.11 -20.18 0.13
CA LEU A 473 -9.10 -20.59 -0.87
C LEU A 473 -8.65 -21.81 -1.70
N LYS A 474 -7.35 -22.08 -1.78
CA LYS A 474 -6.76 -23.23 -2.48
C LYS A 474 -7.00 -23.27 -4.01
N PRO A 475 -6.73 -22.20 -4.78
CA PRO A 475 -6.94 -22.16 -6.24
C PRO A 475 -5.97 -23.03 -7.04
N ALA A 476 -4.87 -23.53 -6.45
CA ALA A 476 -3.96 -24.49 -7.07
C ALA A 476 -3.88 -25.79 -6.25
N PRO A 477 -3.64 -26.96 -6.88
CA PRO A 477 -3.59 -28.23 -6.17
C PRO A 477 -2.41 -28.32 -5.21
N ILE A 478 -1.25 -27.76 -5.56
CA ILE A 478 -0.09 -27.63 -4.69
C ILE A 478 0.15 -26.16 -4.40
N GLN A 479 0.36 -25.83 -3.13
CA GLN A 479 0.70 -24.51 -2.65
C GLN A 479 1.96 -24.51 -1.81
N VAL A 480 2.80 -23.53 -2.06
CA VAL A 480 4.12 -23.39 -1.45
C VAL A 480 4.27 -21.97 -0.94
N THR A 481 4.79 -21.78 0.27
CA THR A 481 5.27 -20.48 0.72
C THR A 481 6.79 -20.41 0.50
N TRP A 482 7.25 -19.35 -0.15
CA TRP A 482 8.66 -19.01 -0.23
C TRP A 482 8.88 -17.51 -0.34
N LEU A 483 9.63 -17.03 0.66
CA LEU A 483 10.53 -15.89 0.71
C LEU A 483 10.08 -14.71 1.56
N GLY A 484 8.85 -14.22 1.41
CA GLY A 484 8.43 -12.96 2.06
C GLY A 484 8.59 -12.95 3.57
N TRP A 485 8.26 -14.07 4.21
CA TRP A 485 8.39 -14.26 5.64
C TRP A 485 8.46 -15.75 5.99
N ASP A 486 8.37 -16.05 7.28
CA ASP A 486 8.22 -17.41 7.78
C ASP A 486 6.95 -18.10 7.23
N ALA A 487 6.80 -19.40 7.43
CA ALA A 487 5.64 -20.16 6.99
C ALA A 487 4.34 -19.59 7.57
N SER A 488 3.26 -19.66 6.81
CA SER A 488 1.97 -18.99 7.12
C SER A 488 1.14 -19.67 8.22
N GLY A 489 1.37 -20.95 8.49
CA GLY A 489 0.50 -21.79 9.33
C GLY A 489 -0.83 -22.19 8.66
N ILE A 490 -1.19 -21.62 7.49
CA ILE A 490 -2.48 -21.83 6.81
C ILE A 490 -2.60 -23.28 6.34
N PRO A 491 -3.62 -24.04 6.79
CA PRO A 491 -3.76 -25.46 6.43
C PRO A 491 -3.88 -25.79 4.94
N ALA A 492 -4.20 -24.81 4.10
CA ALA A 492 -4.28 -24.98 2.64
C ALA A 492 -2.89 -24.96 1.95
N ILE A 493 -1.84 -24.50 2.62
CA ILE A 493 -0.48 -24.47 2.08
C ILE A 493 0.23 -25.79 2.39
N ASP A 494 0.78 -26.44 1.37
CA ASP A 494 1.31 -27.79 1.51
C ASP A 494 2.77 -27.79 1.97
N TYR A 495 3.56 -26.85 1.46
CA TYR A 495 5.01 -26.83 1.64
C TYR A 495 5.55 -25.45 2.04
N PHE A 496 6.62 -25.46 2.83
CA PHE A 496 7.45 -24.28 3.10
C PHE A 496 8.87 -24.55 2.63
N ILE A 497 9.41 -23.67 1.78
CA ILE A 497 10.79 -23.80 1.29
C ILE A 497 11.78 -23.30 2.35
N ALA A 498 12.74 -24.15 2.70
CA ALA A 498 13.82 -23.85 3.62
C ALA A 498 15.13 -24.51 3.14
N ASP A 499 16.17 -24.45 3.96
CA ASP A 499 17.45 -25.14 3.74
C ASP A 499 17.90 -25.84 5.03
N PRO A 500 19.07 -26.51 5.05
CA PRO A 500 19.55 -27.22 6.24
C PRO A 500 19.84 -26.34 7.46
N TYR A 501 19.89 -25.01 7.31
CA TYR A 501 20.46 -24.09 8.30
C TYR A 501 19.45 -23.07 8.84
N VAL A 502 18.55 -22.56 7.99
CA VAL A 502 17.59 -21.48 8.33
C VAL A 502 16.52 -21.93 9.32
N LEU A 503 16.27 -23.23 9.41
CA LEU A 503 15.41 -23.85 10.42
C LEU A 503 16.17 -24.96 11.16
N PRO A 504 16.03 -25.08 12.49
CA PRO A 504 16.51 -26.24 13.26
C PRO A 504 15.96 -27.56 12.73
N ASN A 505 16.64 -28.68 13.01
CA ASN A 505 16.25 -30.00 12.49
C ASN A 505 14.86 -30.45 12.99
N ASP A 506 14.53 -30.10 14.22
CA ASP A 506 13.27 -30.36 14.92
C ASP A 506 12.17 -29.33 14.59
N ALA A 507 12.42 -28.37 13.70
CA ALA A 507 11.43 -27.36 13.33
C ALA A 507 10.10 -27.96 12.86
N GLN A 508 10.10 -29.13 12.22
CA GLN A 508 8.88 -29.77 11.74
C GLN A 508 7.84 -30.03 12.85
N ASP A 509 8.25 -30.08 14.13
CA ASP A 509 7.36 -30.30 15.28
C ASP A 509 6.35 -29.16 15.50
N TYR A 510 6.62 -27.96 14.98
CA TYR A 510 5.77 -26.77 15.16
C TYR A 510 5.43 -26.03 13.85
N TYR A 511 5.75 -26.63 12.70
CA TYR A 511 5.29 -26.16 11.38
C TYR A 511 4.20 -27.10 10.85
N THR A 512 3.08 -26.53 10.42
CA THR A 512 1.97 -27.28 9.82
C THR A 512 2.25 -27.59 8.35
N GLU A 513 2.91 -26.68 7.64
CA GLU A 513 3.43 -26.96 6.31
C GLU A 513 4.52 -28.02 6.36
N LYS A 514 4.61 -28.84 5.31
CA LYS A 514 5.74 -29.76 5.17
C LYS A 514 6.98 -28.96 4.79
N ILE A 515 8.00 -28.96 5.65
CA ILE A 515 9.25 -28.25 5.39
C ILE A 515 9.96 -28.97 4.24
N TRP A 516 10.19 -28.25 3.15
CA TRP A 516 10.97 -28.70 2.02
C TRP A 516 12.36 -28.07 2.07
N ARG A 517 13.35 -28.86 2.52
CA ARG A 517 14.74 -28.42 2.58
C ARG A 517 15.40 -28.61 1.22
N LEU A 518 15.81 -27.51 0.61
CA LEU A 518 16.71 -27.53 -0.54
C LEU A 518 18.10 -28.06 -0.12
N PRO A 519 18.89 -28.60 -1.05
CA PRO A 519 20.16 -29.23 -0.71
C PRO A 519 21.20 -28.30 -0.07
N GLN A 520 21.21 -27.02 -0.46
CA GLN A 520 22.23 -26.06 -0.03
C GLN A 520 21.64 -24.84 0.66
N THR A 521 20.90 -24.01 -0.08
CA THR A 521 20.41 -22.72 0.42
C THR A 521 18.96 -22.47 0.01
N TYR A 522 18.20 -21.76 0.84
CA TYR A 522 16.80 -21.42 0.56
C TYR A 522 16.69 -20.17 -0.33
N ILE A 523 17.81 -19.50 -0.58
CA ILE A 523 17.91 -18.28 -1.37
C ILE A 523 19.31 -18.16 -1.99
N ALA A 524 19.40 -17.78 -3.26
CA ALA A 524 20.66 -17.38 -3.89
C ALA A 524 20.46 -16.19 -4.84
N VAL A 525 21.51 -15.39 -5.00
CA VAL A 525 21.51 -14.19 -5.85
C VAL A 525 22.79 -14.07 -6.67
N ASP A 526 22.73 -13.60 -7.92
CA ASP A 526 23.95 -13.39 -8.74
C ASP A 526 24.56 -12.00 -8.54
N GLY A 527 24.40 -11.46 -7.34
CA GLY A 527 24.96 -10.18 -6.93
C GLY A 527 23.99 -9.01 -6.91
N PHE A 528 24.58 -7.84 -6.70
CA PHE A 528 23.89 -6.57 -6.48
C PHE A 528 24.53 -5.43 -7.26
N GLU A 529 23.69 -4.53 -7.74
CA GLU A 529 24.05 -3.24 -8.31
C GLU A 529 24.57 -2.34 -7.19
N VAL A 530 25.82 -1.90 -7.31
CA VAL A 530 26.52 -1.06 -6.34
C VAL A 530 26.81 0.29 -7.00
N GLY A 531 26.38 1.37 -6.35
CA GLY A 531 26.56 2.74 -6.81
C GLY A 531 27.89 3.34 -6.35
N VAL A 532 27.94 4.67 -6.32
CA VAL A 532 29.07 5.43 -5.76
C VAL A 532 28.78 5.76 -4.30
N PRO A 533 29.72 5.52 -3.36
CA PRO A 533 29.52 5.88 -1.96
C PRO A 533 29.45 7.41 -1.80
N THR A 534 28.54 7.84 -0.95
CA THR A 534 28.31 9.25 -0.58
C THR A 534 28.68 9.53 0.88
N LEU A 535 29.14 8.54 1.63
CA LEU A 535 29.58 8.68 3.01
C LEU A 535 31.08 8.48 3.12
N ARG A 536 31.74 9.37 3.88
CA ARG A 536 33.16 9.25 4.24
C ARG A 536 33.32 9.34 5.75
N ARG A 537 34.44 8.80 6.26
CA ARG A 537 34.79 8.89 7.69
C ARG A 537 34.98 10.33 8.14
N ASP A 538 35.66 11.14 7.32
CA ASP A 538 35.91 12.56 7.59
C ASP A 538 34.59 13.34 7.77
N ASP A 539 33.55 13.04 6.98
CA ASP A 539 32.24 13.71 7.05
C ASP A 539 31.48 13.40 8.36
N LEU A 540 31.92 12.37 9.09
CA LEU A 540 31.33 11.91 10.34
C LEU A 540 32.24 12.17 11.55
N ASP A 541 33.34 12.92 11.36
CA ASP A 541 34.37 13.14 12.39
C ASP A 541 34.91 11.82 12.98
N ILE A 542 35.15 10.83 12.12
CA ILE A 542 35.71 9.53 12.52
C ILE A 542 37.18 9.46 12.09
N PRO A 543 38.13 9.21 13.01
CA PRO A 543 39.53 8.99 12.68
C PRO A 543 39.73 7.83 11.69
N MET A 544 40.68 7.97 10.78
CA MET A 544 40.93 6.96 9.74
C MET A 544 41.43 5.62 10.30
N ASP A 545 42.08 5.63 11.46
CA ASP A 545 42.59 4.44 12.16
C ASP A 545 41.57 3.81 13.13
N ALA A 546 40.38 4.41 13.28
CA ALA A 546 39.32 3.88 14.13
C ALA A 546 38.59 2.71 13.45
N VAL A 547 38.09 1.79 14.26
CA VAL A 547 37.21 0.70 13.81
C VAL A 547 35.78 1.20 13.70
N VAL A 548 35.13 0.96 12.56
CA VAL A 548 33.74 1.36 12.33
C VAL A 548 32.83 0.13 12.41
N TYR A 549 32.01 0.07 13.44
CA TYR A 549 30.89 -0.86 13.53
C TYR A 549 29.64 -0.24 12.90
N LEU A 550 28.81 -1.05 12.23
CA LEU A 550 27.55 -0.61 11.65
C LEU A 550 26.40 -1.55 12.04
N SER A 551 25.23 -0.99 12.32
CA SER A 551 23.96 -1.72 12.35
C SER A 551 22.91 -1.00 11.50
N ALA A 552 22.61 -1.59 10.34
CA ALA A 552 21.69 -1.06 9.33
C ALA A 552 20.37 -1.84 9.31
N GLN A 553 19.44 -1.49 10.20
CA GLN A 553 18.16 -2.19 10.36
C GLN A 553 17.01 -1.22 10.67
N ARG A 554 15.75 -1.65 10.48
CA ARG A 554 14.58 -0.88 10.93
C ARG A 554 14.52 -0.80 12.46
N GLY A 555 13.89 0.26 12.99
CA GLY A 555 13.76 0.51 14.43
C GLY A 555 13.37 -0.72 15.25
N TYR A 556 12.33 -1.42 14.79
CA TYR A 556 11.75 -2.57 15.48
C TYR A 556 12.57 -3.86 15.47
N LYS A 557 13.73 -3.90 14.80
CA LYS A 557 14.69 -5.02 14.94
C LYS A 557 15.70 -4.79 16.06
N ARG A 558 15.70 -3.62 16.71
CA ARG A 558 16.69 -3.25 17.72
C ARG A 558 16.19 -3.60 19.11
N HIS A 559 16.53 -4.79 19.58
CA HIS A 559 16.20 -5.25 20.93
C HIS A 559 17.14 -4.62 21.99
N PRO A 560 16.67 -4.31 23.22
CA PRO A 560 17.50 -3.70 24.26
C PRO A 560 18.70 -4.57 24.62
N GLU A 561 18.48 -5.87 24.82
CA GLU A 561 19.55 -6.81 25.20
C GLU A 561 20.65 -6.90 24.13
N THR A 562 20.28 -7.02 22.85
CA THR A 562 21.27 -7.01 21.77
C THR A 562 22.01 -5.67 21.67
N THR A 563 21.30 -4.56 21.94
CA THR A 563 21.94 -3.23 21.96
C THR A 563 22.93 -3.10 23.11
N LYS A 564 22.65 -3.70 24.27
CA LYS A 564 23.61 -3.78 25.39
C LYS A 564 24.86 -4.58 24.99
N TRP A 565 24.70 -5.74 24.37
CA TRP A 565 25.84 -6.53 23.86
C TRP A 565 26.69 -5.73 22.87
N GLN A 566 26.03 -5.00 21.96
CA GLN A 566 26.72 -4.10 21.03
C GLN A 566 27.49 -3.01 21.77
N MET A 567 26.91 -2.35 22.78
CA MET A 567 27.64 -1.38 23.61
C MET A 567 28.82 -2.01 24.35
N GLN A 568 28.68 -3.25 24.85
CA GLN A 568 29.78 -3.98 25.49
C GLN A 568 30.93 -4.27 24.51
N ILE A 569 30.64 -4.52 23.24
CA ILE A 569 31.66 -4.61 22.17
C ILE A 569 32.37 -3.27 22.01
N ILE A 570 31.60 -2.18 21.83
CA ILE A 570 32.13 -0.83 21.64
C ILE A 570 33.02 -0.41 22.82
N LYS A 571 32.60 -0.69 24.06
CA LYS A 571 33.38 -0.44 25.28
C LYS A 571 34.75 -1.13 25.26
N GLN A 572 34.78 -2.39 24.82
CA GLN A 572 35.99 -3.21 24.83
C GLN A 572 36.96 -2.92 23.67
N VAL A 573 36.56 -2.11 22.69
CA VAL A 573 37.36 -1.68 21.54
C VAL A 573 37.46 -0.14 21.55
N PRO A 574 38.43 0.46 22.26
CA PRO A 574 38.41 1.89 22.60
C PRO A 574 38.40 2.86 21.40
N ASN A 575 39.18 2.59 20.35
CA ASN A 575 39.19 3.41 19.13
C ASN A 575 38.17 2.88 18.12
N SER A 576 36.87 2.88 18.49
CA SER A 576 35.81 2.46 17.58
C SER A 576 34.56 3.33 17.66
N TYR A 577 33.83 3.40 16.56
CA TYR A 577 32.59 4.14 16.41
C TYR A 577 31.47 3.19 15.99
N PHE A 578 30.26 3.46 16.47
CA PHE A 578 29.09 2.69 16.09
C PHE A 578 28.11 3.53 15.29
N LEU A 579 27.87 3.10 14.06
CA LEU A 579 26.99 3.75 13.11
C LEU A 579 25.64 3.04 13.14
N ILE A 580 24.58 3.80 13.35
CA ILE A 580 23.20 3.35 13.40
C ILE A 580 22.49 3.89 12.17
N LYS A 581 21.94 2.99 11.33
CA LYS A 581 21.20 3.36 10.12
C LYS A 581 19.87 2.63 10.04
N GLY A 582 18.82 3.32 9.63
CA GLY A 582 17.52 2.71 9.33
C GLY A 582 16.34 3.58 9.74
N PRO A 583 15.14 3.29 9.23
CA PRO A 583 13.95 4.07 9.55
C PRO A 583 13.52 3.83 11.00
N ALA A 584 13.31 4.91 11.73
CA ALA A 584 12.74 5.03 13.07
C ALA A 584 12.36 6.49 13.32
N GLU A 585 11.73 6.79 14.45
CA GLU A 585 11.63 8.17 14.95
C GLU A 585 13.01 8.60 15.49
N GLU A 586 13.51 9.76 15.04
CA GLU A 586 14.91 10.16 15.24
C GLU A 586 15.23 10.43 16.71
N GLU A 587 14.38 11.16 17.43
CA GLU A 587 14.63 11.50 18.83
C GLU A 587 14.54 10.26 19.72
N THR A 588 13.54 9.42 19.48
CA THR A 588 13.30 8.20 20.25
C THR A 588 14.39 7.19 20.03
N ILE A 589 14.89 7.00 18.80
CA ILE A 589 15.99 6.07 18.56
C ILE A 589 17.30 6.57 19.18
N LYS A 590 17.57 7.88 19.11
CA LYS A 590 18.74 8.48 19.79
C LYS A 590 18.68 8.26 21.29
N ARG A 591 17.54 8.60 21.92
CA ARG A 591 17.32 8.39 23.35
C ARG A 591 17.52 6.93 23.75
N PHE A 592 16.99 5.98 22.96
CA PHE A 592 17.15 4.55 23.20
C PHE A 592 18.63 4.13 23.23
N PHE A 593 19.43 4.53 22.24
CA PHE A 593 20.85 4.18 22.21
C PHE A 593 21.67 4.93 23.26
N TYR A 594 21.41 6.21 23.51
CA TYR A 594 22.12 6.98 24.52
C TYR A 594 21.88 6.45 25.93
N GLN A 595 20.64 6.09 26.26
CA GLN A 595 20.34 5.48 27.55
C GLN A 595 21.14 4.18 27.75
N ILE A 596 21.14 3.28 26.77
CA ILE A 596 21.87 2.01 26.87
C ILE A 596 23.39 2.24 26.88
N ALA A 597 23.89 3.21 26.12
CA ALA A 597 25.30 3.58 26.14
C ALA A 597 25.73 4.08 27.53
N GLU A 598 24.93 4.93 28.17
CA GLU A 598 25.18 5.41 29.54
C GLU A 598 25.14 4.26 30.56
N GLU A 599 24.15 3.36 30.47
CA GLU A 599 24.02 2.17 31.32
C GLU A 599 25.26 1.25 31.22
N GLU A 600 25.79 1.06 30.01
CA GLU A 600 26.98 0.23 29.77
C GLU A 600 28.30 1.01 29.95
N GLY A 601 28.26 2.32 30.15
CA GLY A 601 29.43 3.18 30.32
C GLY A 601 30.23 3.43 29.04
N VAL A 602 29.53 3.62 27.92
CA VAL A 602 30.08 4.01 26.60
C VAL A 602 29.80 5.48 26.35
N ASP A 603 30.82 6.22 25.92
CA ASP A 603 30.65 7.62 25.54
C ASP A 603 29.77 7.74 24.27
N CYS A 604 28.65 8.46 24.41
CA CYS A 604 27.71 8.76 23.33
C CYS A 604 28.36 9.48 22.13
N SER A 605 29.50 10.15 22.33
CA SER A 605 30.30 10.76 21.26
C SER A 605 30.84 9.74 20.24
N ARG A 606 30.76 8.44 20.54
CA ARG A 606 31.16 7.34 19.65
C ARG A 606 30.02 6.81 18.78
N LEU A 607 28.81 7.33 18.96
CA LEU A 607 27.63 6.93 18.20
C LEU A 607 27.39 7.92 17.05
N ARG A 608 27.02 7.40 15.87
CA ARG A 608 26.61 8.20 14.70
C ARG A 608 25.30 7.67 14.14
N PHE A 609 24.35 8.55 13.89
CA PHE A 609 23.06 8.21 13.29
C PHE A 609 23.05 8.65 11.84
N LEU A 610 22.90 7.70 10.92
CA LEU A 610 23.00 7.96 9.49
C LEU A 610 21.63 8.20 8.88
N PRO A 611 21.49 9.18 7.97
CA PRO A 611 20.25 9.42 7.25
C PRO A 611 19.94 8.29 6.26
N GLN A 612 18.69 8.26 5.79
CA GLN A 612 18.33 7.46 4.63
C GLN A 612 18.95 8.06 3.37
N VAL A 613 19.26 7.19 2.41
CA VAL A 613 19.67 7.57 1.06
C VAL A 613 18.61 7.13 0.07
N PHE A 614 18.45 7.90 -1.00
CA PHE A 614 17.34 7.67 -1.95
C PHE A 614 17.47 6.37 -2.75
N SER A 615 18.70 5.96 -3.08
CA SER A 615 18.94 4.79 -3.94
C SER A 615 19.54 3.61 -3.17
N GLU A 616 19.05 2.40 -3.47
CA GLU A 616 19.58 1.13 -2.96
C GLU A 616 21.03 0.90 -3.39
N SER A 617 21.41 1.30 -4.61
CA SER A 617 22.79 1.14 -5.09
C SER A 617 23.77 2.00 -4.28
N VAL A 618 23.35 3.23 -3.93
CA VAL A 618 24.10 4.12 -3.02
C VAL A 618 24.09 3.58 -1.59
N HIS A 619 22.98 3.01 -1.12
CA HIS A 619 22.92 2.33 0.17
C HIS A 619 24.01 1.25 0.28
N ARG A 620 24.11 0.36 -0.71
CA ARG A 620 25.10 -0.73 -0.77
C ARG A 620 26.52 -0.21 -0.81
N ALA A 621 26.78 0.81 -1.64
CA ALA A 621 28.09 1.44 -1.70
C ALA A 621 28.52 2.02 -0.34
N ASN A 622 27.58 2.67 0.36
CA ASN A 622 27.78 3.22 1.69
C ASN A 622 28.00 2.17 2.78
N LEU A 623 27.66 0.89 2.57
CA LEU A 623 28.02 -0.17 3.53
C LEU A 623 29.55 -0.28 3.70
N GLY A 624 30.32 0.06 2.66
CA GLY A 624 31.78 0.01 2.68
C GLY A 624 32.46 0.94 3.69
N ILE A 625 31.71 1.82 4.38
CA ILE A 625 32.24 2.59 5.51
C ILE A 625 32.54 1.71 6.73
N ALA A 626 31.84 0.59 6.85
CA ALA A 626 31.91 -0.31 8.00
C ALA A 626 33.09 -1.28 7.87
N ASP A 627 33.82 -1.45 8.96
CA ASP A 627 34.79 -2.54 9.11
C ASP A 627 34.10 -3.83 9.55
N ILE A 628 33.03 -3.71 10.34
CA ILE A 628 32.26 -4.83 10.89
C ILE A 628 30.78 -4.44 10.95
N VAL A 629 29.89 -5.35 10.56
CA VAL A 629 28.46 -5.20 10.82
C VAL A 629 28.06 -6.02 12.05
N LEU A 630 27.29 -5.40 12.94
CA LEU A 630 26.68 -6.05 14.10
C LEU A 630 25.19 -6.30 13.79
N ASP A 631 24.84 -7.57 13.60
CA ASP A 631 23.47 -7.96 13.29
C ASP A 631 22.56 -7.84 14.52
N THR A 632 21.26 -7.84 14.28
CA THR A 632 20.23 -7.77 15.33
C THR A 632 19.69 -9.15 15.70
N PHE A 633 19.18 -9.28 16.93
CA PHE A 633 18.54 -10.47 17.48
C PHE A 633 17.35 -10.01 18.35
N PRO A 634 16.22 -10.74 18.44
CA PRO A 634 15.89 -12.05 17.87
C PRO A 634 15.47 -12.04 16.39
N TYR A 635 15.58 -10.89 15.71
CA TYR A 635 15.27 -10.78 14.29
C TYR A 635 16.50 -10.24 13.53
N ASN A 636 17.09 -11.08 12.69
CA ASN A 636 18.30 -10.78 11.93
C ASN A 636 18.05 -9.87 10.71
N GLY A 637 19.14 -9.45 10.08
CA GLY A 637 19.12 -9.08 8.67
C GLY A 637 18.69 -10.22 7.75
N ALA A 638 18.23 -9.85 6.57
CA ALA A 638 17.97 -10.77 5.46
C ALA A 638 18.62 -10.19 4.20
N THR A 639 17.94 -9.29 3.50
CA THR A 639 18.53 -8.55 2.37
C THR A 639 19.79 -7.78 2.78
N THR A 640 19.77 -7.10 3.93
CA THR A 640 20.93 -6.35 4.45
C THR A 640 22.12 -7.26 4.77
N THR A 641 21.88 -8.49 5.19
CA THR A 641 22.94 -9.50 5.39
C THR A 641 23.53 -9.92 4.05
N LEU A 642 22.71 -10.24 3.05
CA LEU A 642 23.20 -10.56 1.70
C LEU A 642 24.03 -9.41 1.11
N GLU A 643 23.57 -8.17 1.26
CA GLU A 643 24.30 -6.99 0.79
C GLU A 643 25.63 -6.80 1.54
N THR A 644 25.65 -7.03 2.85
CA THR A 644 26.87 -6.94 3.69
C THR A 644 27.90 -7.98 3.28
N LEU A 645 27.48 -9.26 3.15
CA LEU A 645 28.36 -10.35 2.73
C LEU A 645 28.83 -10.13 1.29
N TRP A 646 27.95 -9.66 0.40
CA TRP A 646 28.32 -9.31 -0.97
C TRP A 646 29.36 -8.21 -0.98
N MET A 647 29.25 -7.17 -0.15
CA MET A 647 30.24 -6.10 -0.03
C MET A 647 31.57 -6.55 0.60
N GLY A 648 31.66 -7.79 1.11
CA GLY A 648 32.88 -8.35 1.68
C GLY A 648 33.16 -7.88 3.11
N ILE A 649 32.12 -7.48 3.84
CA ILE A 649 32.25 -6.93 5.19
C ILE A 649 32.00 -8.04 6.22
N PRO A 650 32.91 -8.25 7.20
CA PRO A 650 32.69 -9.15 8.32
C PRO A 650 31.39 -8.83 9.08
N LEU A 651 30.63 -9.88 9.44
CA LEU A 651 29.34 -9.77 10.13
C LEU A 651 29.38 -10.60 11.41
N VAL A 652 28.84 -10.05 12.51
CA VAL A 652 28.58 -10.81 13.74
C VAL A 652 27.08 -11.04 13.89
N THR A 653 26.68 -12.30 14.06
CA THR A 653 25.27 -12.70 14.22
C THR A 653 25.07 -13.66 15.39
N ARG A 654 23.94 -13.52 16.07
CA ARG A 654 23.46 -14.44 17.10
C ARG A 654 22.47 -15.44 16.48
N VAL A 655 22.75 -16.73 16.62
CA VAL A 655 21.95 -17.82 16.02
C VAL A 655 20.77 -18.21 16.93
N GLY A 656 19.54 -17.91 16.51
CA GLY A 656 18.34 -18.30 17.26
C GLY A 656 17.71 -19.62 16.84
N GLU A 657 16.44 -19.81 17.21
CA GLU A 657 15.64 -20.99 16.86
C GLU A 657 14.68 -20.72 15.69
N GLN A 658 14.05 -19.55 15.64
CA GLN A 658 13.06 -19.21 14.61
C GLN A 658 13.70 -18.80 13.27
N PHE A 659 12.92 -18.89 12.18
CA PHE A 659 13.36 -18.52 10.82
C PHE A 659 14.03 -17.13 10.78
N ALA A 660 13.38 -16.13 11.38
CA ALA A 660 13.87 -14.75 11.41
C ALA A 660 15.21 -14.56 12.16
N ALA A 661 15.53 -15.45 13.11
CA ALA A 661 16.74 -15.41 13.94
C ALA A 661 17.90 -16.25 13.37
N ARG A 662 17.73 -16.80 12.16
CA ARG A 662 18.69 -17.70 11.52
C ARG A 662 19.05 -17.33 10.09
N ASN A 663 18.51 -16.23 9.57
CA ASN A 663 18.78 -15.75 8.21
C ASN A 663 20.27 -15.45 8.00
N SER A 664 20.87 -14.67 8.89
CA SER A 664 22.30 -14.36 8.79
C SER A 664 23.16 -15.60 8.96
N TYR A 665 22.78 -16.51 9.85
CA TYR A 665 23.47 -17.80 10.04
C TYR A 665 23.53 -18.62 8.74
N THR A 666 22.37 -18.90 8.12
CA THR A 666 22.34 -19.69 6.89
C THR A 666 23.12 -19.01 5.76
N MET A 667 23.01 -17.69 5.63
CA MET A 667 23.71 -16.94 4.59
C MET A 667 25.23 -16.98 4.80
N MET A 668 25.72 -16.80 6.03
CA MET A 668 27.15 -16.91 6.33
C MET A 668 27.70 -18.31 6.03
N ILE A 669 27.01 -19.36 6.47
CA ILE A 669 27.41 -20.75 6.18
C ILE A 669 27.42 -21.02 4.66
N ASN A 670 26.37 -20.61 3.95
CA ASN A 670 26.27 -20.77 2.50
C ASN A 670 27.24 -19.86 1.71
N ALA A 671 27.84 -18.85 2.35
CA ALA A 671 28.95 -18.06 1.81
C ALA A 671 30.33 -18.63 2.19
N GLY A 672 30.38 -19.73 2.97
CA GLY A 672 31.61 -20.35 3.45
C GLY A 672 32.29 -19.63 4.61
N ILE A 673 31.54 -18.86 5.41
CA ILE A 673 32.03 -18.07 6.54
C ILE A 673 31.49 -18.63 7.84
N THR A 674 32.39 -18.89 8.79
CA THR A 674 32.04 -19.32 10.15
C THR A 674 32.42 -18.29 11.21
N GLU A 675 33.36 -17.41 10.90
CA GLU A 675 33.80 -16.33 11.75
C GLU A 675 32.67 -15.30 11.95
N GLY A 676 32.35 -14.97 13.19
CA GLY A 676 31.25 -14.08 13.55
C GLY A 676 29.92 -14.77 13.86
N ILE A 677 29.84 -16.10 13.74
CA ILE A 677 28.65 -16.88 14.13
C ILE A 677 28.70 -17.19 15.63
N ALA A 678 27.70 -16.72 16.37
CA ALA A 678 27.57 -16.91 17.82
C ALA A 678 26.32 -17.72 18.22
N TRP A 679 26.52 -18.76 19.02
CA TRP A 679 25.48 -19.61 19.61
C TRP A 679 25.04 -19.17 21.01
N THR A 680 25.80 -18.27 21.63
CA THR A 680 25.44 -17.62 22.89
C THR A 680 25.62 -16.10 22.80
N ASP A 681 25.08 -15.40 23.77
CA ASP A 681 25.15 -13.94 23.84
C ASP A 681 26.60 -13.51 24.13
N GLU A 682 27.33 -14.30 24.93
CA GLU A 682 28.75 -14.12 25.22
C GLU A 682 29.61 -14.31 23.96
N GLU A 683 29.33 -15.34 23.16
CA GLU A 683 30.04 -15.57 21.89
C GLU A 683 29.82 -14.40 20.91
N TYR A 684 28.64 -13.78 20.91
CA TYR A 684 28.37 -12.60 20.07
C TYR A 684 29.28 -11.44 20.46
N ILE A 685 29.42 -11.18 21.75
CA ILE A 685 30.31 -10.14 22.28
C ILE A 685 31.77 -10.50 21.96
N GLU A 686 32.18 -11.75 22.18
CA GLU A 686 33.54 -12.22 21.90
C GLU A 686 33.90 -12.01 20.43
N TRP A 687 33.04 -12.42 19.50
CA TRP A 687 33.25 -12.22 18.07
C TRP A 687 33.34 -10.74 17.69
N GLY A 688 32.45 -9.91 18.24
CA GLY A 688 32.47 -8.46 18.00
C GLY A 688 33.78 -7.83 18.45
N VAL A 689 34.27 -8.19 19.64
CA VAL A 689 35.54 -7.69 20.19
C VAL A 689 36.74 -8.23 19.42
N ARG A 690 36.74 -9.52 19.10
CA ARG A 690 37.82 -10.18 18.37
C ARG A 690 37.99 -9.57 16.98
N LEU A 691 36.91 -9.45 16.22
CA LEU A 691 36.93 -8.77 14.93
C LEU A 691 37.34 -7.30 15.09
N GLY A 692 36.97 -6.62 16.18
CA GLY A 692 37.40 -5.24 16.43
C GLY A 692 38.90 -5.08 16.67
N LYS A 693 39.53 -6.04 17.35
CA LYS A 693 40.94 -5.96 17.74
C LYS A 693 41.90 -6.56 16.72
N ASP A 694 41.44 -7.53 15.93
CA ASP A 694 42.27 -8.29 15.00
C ASP A 694 42.03 -7.87 13.54
N GLU A 695 42.84 -6.93 13.05
CA GLU A 695 42.77 -6.45 11.66
C GLU A 695 43.08 -7.56 10.65
N ALA A 696 44.04 -8.45 10.95
CA ALA A 696 44.41 -9.53 10.06
C ALA A 696 43.25 -10.52 9.87
N LEU A 697 42.53 -10.84 10.94
CA LEU A 697 41.31 -11.63 10.87
C LEU A 697 40.23 -10.95 10.03
N ARG A 698 39.99 -9.64 10.21
CA ARG A 698 39.02 -8.90 9.37
C ARG A 698 39.38 -8.97 7.89
N GLN A 699 40.65 -8.75 7.55
CA GLN A 699 41.14 -8.84 6.18
C GLN A 699 40.99 -10.26 5.62
N GLN A 700 41.28 -11.29 6.42
CA GLN A 700 41.09 -12.69 6.03
C GLN A 700 39.62 -12.99 5.70
N VAL A 701 38.68 -12.58 6.56
CA VAL A 701 37.23 -12.78 6.33
C VAL A 701 36.77 -12.02 5.08
N ALA A 702 37.21 -10.78 4.90
CA ALA A 702 36.88 -9.99 3.71
C ALA A 702 37.38 -10.65 2.40
N LEU A 703 38.60 -11.20 2.41
CA LEU A 703 39.16 -11.95 1.28
C LEU A 703 38.38 -13.25 1.01
N LYS A 704 37.98 -13.99 2.06
CA LYS A 704 37.13 -15.18 1.93
C LYS A 704 35.78 -14.83 1.29
N LEU A 705 35.12 -13.77 1.75
CA LEU A 705 33.85 -13.30 1.19
C LEU A 705 33.98 -12.89 -0.28
N LYS A 706 35.07 -12.19 -0.63
CA LYS A 706 35.32 -11.81 -2.02
C LYS A 706 35.55 -13.02 -2.93
N ALA A 707 36.28 -14.02 -2.45
CA ALA A 707 36.50 -15.27 -3.18
C ALA A 707 35.20 -16.10 -3.30
N SER A 708 34.36 -16.08 -2.27
CA SER A 708 33.14 -16.90 -2.22
C SER A 708 32.15 -16.54 -3.32
N ARG A 709 32.13 -15.29 -3.81
CA ARG A 709 31.29 -14.83 -4.94
C ARG A 709 31.37 -15.70 -6.19
N GLN A 710 32.44 -16.47 -6.38
CA GLN A 710 32.64 -17.35 -7.54
C GLN A 710 32.34 -18.83 -7.24
N THR A 711 32.28 -19.22 -5.97
CA THR A 711 32.28 -20.64 -5.58
C THR A 711 31.14 -21.05 -4.68
N ALA A 712 30.53 -20.10 -3.96
CA ALA A 712 29.59 -20.40 -2.90
C ALA A 712 28.14 -20.44 -3.42
N PRO A 713 27.31 -21.37 -2.91
CA PRO A 713 25.94 -21.55 -3.39
C PRO A 713 25.06 -20.31 -3.23
N LEU A 714 25.32 -19.49 -2.20
CA LEU A 714 24.59 -18.25 -1.96
C LEU A 714 24.64 -17.28 -3.15
N TRP A 715 25.70 -17.36 -3.96
CA TRP A 715 25.95 -16.49 -5.10
C TRP A 715 25.70 -17.16 -6.46
N ASN A 716 25.00 -18.30 -6.45
CA ASN A 716 24.72 -19.10 -7.64
C ASN A 716 23.21 -19.26 -7.84
N GLY A 717 22.56 -18.19 -8.30
CA GLY A 717 21.13 -18.13 -8.58
C GLY A 717 20.69 -19.19 -9.59
N LYS A 718 21.55 -19.53 -10.55
CA LYS A 718 21.26 -20.58 -11.54
C LYS A 718 21.18 -21.97 -10.91
N GLN A 719 22.13 -22.33 -10.04
CA GLN A 719 22.11 -23.61 -9.34
C GLN A 719 20.91 -23.70 -8.40
N PHE A 720 20.66 -22.64 -7.63
CA PHE A 720 19.48 -22.55 -6.77
C PHE A 720 18.19 -22.76 -7.55
N THR A 721 18.06 -22.14 -8.74
CA THR A 721 16.89 -22.30 -9.60
C THR A 721 16.69 -23.75 -10.04
N ARG A 722 17.76 -24.45 -10.42
CA ARG A 722 17.69 -25.87 -10.79
C ARG A 722 17.33 -26.76 -9.60
N GLU A 723 17.76 -26.42 -8.39
CA GLU A 723 17.38 -27.12 -7.16
C GLU A 723 15.91 -26.88 -6.80
N MET A 724 15.41 -25.64 -6.97
CA MET A 724 14.00 -25.28 -6.81
C MET A 724 13.10 -25.99 -7.84
N GLU A 725 13.50 -26.03 -9.10
CA GLU A 725 12.79 -26.76 -10.16
C GLU A 725 12.69 -28.25 -9.87
N LYS A 726 13.79 -28.86 -9.42
CA LYS A 726 13.78 -30.26 -8.98
C LYS A 726 12.85 -30.46 -7.78
N ALA A 727 12.75 -29.49 -6.87
CA ALA A 727 11.78 -29.53 -5.79
C ALA A 727 10.34 -29.51 -6.32
N TYR A 728 10.02 -28.62 -7.27
CA TYR A 728 8.71 -28.55 -7.92
C TYR A 728 8.34 -29.86 -8.62
N GLU A 729 9.26 -30.44 -9.41
CA GLU A 729 9.05 -31.74 -10.07
C GLU A 729 8.73 -32.85 -9.05
N GLN A 730 9.47 -32.90 -7.93
CA GLN A 730 9.24 -33.91 -6.88
C GLN A 730 7.95 -33.67 -6.09
N MET A 731 7.58 -32.41 -5.83
CA MET A 731 6.29 -32.05 -5.22
C MET A 731 5.14 -32.50 -6.13
N TRP A 732 5.26 -32.23 -7.42
CA TRP A 732 4.28 -32.64 -8.42
C TRP A 732 4.17 -34.17 -8.52
N GLN A 733 5.31 -34.86 -8.58
CA GLN A 733 5.34 -36.33 -8.59
C GLN A 733 4.63 -36.92 -7.36
N ARG A 734 4.91 -36.38 -6.17
CA ARG A 734 4.23 -36.81 -4.93
C ARG A 734 2.73 -36.55 -4.94
N TYR A 735 2.27 -35.50 -5.62
CA TYR A 735 0.85 -35.19 -5.73
C TYR A 735 0.14 -36.17 -6.67
N ILE A 736 0.75 -36.52 -7.80
CA ILE A 736 0.17 -37.50 -8.73
C ILE A 736 0.19 -38.92 -8.15
N ASP A 737 1.22 -39.30 -7.38
CA ASP A 737 1.34 -40.64 -6.79
C ASP A 737 0.34 -40.89 -5.63
N LYS A 738 -0.18 -39.82 -5.02
CA LYS A 738 -1.15 -39.88 -3.91
C LYS A 738 -2.61 -40.01 -4.37
N LYS A 739 -2.89 -39.84 -5.66
CA LYS A 739 -4.21 -40.04 -6.27
C LYS A 739 -4.29 -41.40 -6.91
#